data_AF-A0A2N1HEE0-F1
#
_entry.id   AF-A0A2N1HEE0-F1
#
_cell.length_a   1.000
_cell.length_b   1.000
_cell.length_c   1.000
_cell.angle_alpha   90.00
_cell.angle_beta   90.00
_cell.angle_gamma   90.00
#
_symmetry.space_group_name_H-M   'P 1'
#
loop_
_entity.id
_entity.type
_entity.pdbx_description
1 polymer ?
#
loop_
_entity_poly.entity_id
_entity_poly.type
_entity_poly.pdbx_seq_one_letter_code
_entity_poly.pdbx_strand_id
1 'polypeptide(L)'
;MRLLIAFVYLLIAYGSLFPFHFSVDEFSQHYDQLLSIQVSGIGDVLGNILLFTPLGFLYALKNSTEPCQSAKHTYLLWFYVFLFAFVLQILQIAMPERDQNILDVLFNMAGFAIGYIGISAVNAQSINIQPQLKYLPTMIALTYILSELSPFVPTIDLQSFKDSLKPLFIQPSVTFVWDLFIKSTIWLIVIRLLSFQQTKTPIKLIVGLWGLMLGAKIVIVINVLVITDIIAPLIAIVIAANISVNHEKVTRALLSLLLVAFGVSSMAAMDSFYLSLETFIPFQSYLNGQLYRGIEALFFKLFIFSSVIWLAIELGKNAKRISCLLAIYVFFIEFLQLFMPTRVTDFGDVFLVVIAYLTVRNLGDYLASLEMTVTTSSTKVPVSAKTQPSYEQTAPNKFVGIFTPLQQYLGLFILCFVLFYTIVNIALELPGVPYNIVELFSHNASALDLFFFSLFLLFLGGGSGYITQKLLTENDVNIVKFISLHCITLAFAFICLYLAVTIESLEDLVGSSKLSQSLYRNQTSDHFMPMLVNVLSLSLMAKMAQFFEFLFRFIALYGLVQIPLTMALLIFTSPVKKFKLVKYIVTSVVILPLCLYVAFYAAVTDNLTELIASPIILALSLVALAAGIALEWKFIIQKKYIISFALIGSISVCSWFVAQAVFELQIIKYGYIFSAFDFLIGAGRVEKLSEITLMMRWSLILIAFQGLLLSGLFALKHLPNVSLPYQTGKVKAHHVYLGCLLIIFGYVGNRLFGEHLHWQTLAQYFTQDAERSFNLDNSEAQVPDIITSGIIYLNGKPVENLVKAFAKAKDHDTIRLSKGYYQQAAVLKASHVSIIAEPGAVIFGKTKHGKGALVIKGDDNYIEGLECHSIYVSDNNGVCIRLEGRGITLNNVYFHHAQGGLLGSKKGGDIVIENSRFEHLGDSAFYHGIYTLAPSRLFINNSYFLNNRNGGHEIKSRSTHTEITHSIIASSQSRDSRLIDVPNGGSLIIKNNILIEGPFSENHDLLSWGVEGIKHPSEQVIIKDNIIISDKSQAKLISLKKQPNIFIVEGNFVVGNVKGVNVDDNFFFENREALSIKAAPFIPELNNN
;
A
#
# COMPACT_ATOMS: atom_id res chain seq x y z
N MET A 1 21.22 21.17 13.26
CA MET A 1 21.03 22.30 12.31
C MET A 1 20.63 21.87 10.90
N ARG A 2 21.44 21.10 10.14
CA ARG A 2 21.11 20.72 8.74
C ARG A 2 19.72 20.07 8.55
N LEU A 3 19.32 19.20 9.48
CA LEU A 3 18.02 18.53 9.43
C LEU A 3 16.84 19.47 9.71
N LEU A 4 17.03 20.49 10.57
CA LEU A 4 16.04 21.53 10.82
C LEU A 4 15.88 22.45 9.59
N ILE A 5 16.99 22.82 8.94
CA ILE A 5 16.98 23.59 7.69
C ILE A 5 16.24 22.82 6.58
N ALA A 6 16.58 21.54 6.37
CA ALA A 6 15.90 20.71 5.38
C ALA A 6 14.39 20.59 5.66
N PHE A 7 14.01 20.53 6.93
CA PHE A 7 12.61 20.49 7.33
C PHE A 7 11.88 21.82 7.07
N VAL A 8 12.54 22.98 7.30
CA VAL A 8 11.97 24.29 6.96
C VAL A 8 11.77 24.45 5.45
N TYR A 9 12.71 23.97 4.61
CA TYR A 9 12.50 23.91 3.16
C TYR A 9 11.23 23.11 2.80
N LEU A 10 11.04 21.96 3.44
CA LEU A 10 9.86 21.13 3.23
C LEU A 10 8.57 21.85 3.62
N LEU A 11 8.55 22.55 4.77
CA LEU A 11 7.38 23.35 5.19
C LEU A 11 7.08 24.51 4.23
N ILE A 12 8.12 25.21 3.76
CA ILE A 12 7.95 26.31 2.79
C ILE A 12 7.36 25.75 1.48
N ALA A 13 7.90 24.65 0.97
CA ALA A 13 7.35 24.00 -0.22
C ALA A 13 5.90 23.54 0.00
N TYR A 14 5.62 22.95 1.17
CA TYR A 14 4.28 22.49 1.54
C TYR A 14 3.26 23.63 1.55
N GLY A 15 3.53 24.71 2.28
CA GLY A 15 2.62 25.86 2.37
C GLY A 15 2.46 26.61 1.05
N SER A 16 3.49 26.63 0.21
CA SER A 16 3.45 27.29 -1.11
C SER A 16 2.65 26.48 -2.13
N LEU A 17 2.65 25.14 -2.03
CA LEU A 17 2.03 24.25 -3.01
C LEU A 17 0.67 23.68 -2.56
N PHE A 18 0.23 23.98 -1.34
CA PHE A 18 -1.10 23.62 -0.86
C PHE A 18 -2.20 24.37 -1.65
N PRO A 19 -3.31 23.69 -2.07
CA PRO A 19 -3.74 22.33 -1.71
C PRO A 19 -3.29 21.19 -2.64
N PHE A 20 -2.25 21.39 -3.47
CA PHE A 20 -1.68 20.39 -4.39
C PHE A 20 -2.59 20.00 -5.57
N HIS A 21 -3.51 20.88 -5.96
CA HIS A 21 -4.38 20.69 -7.12
C HIS A 21 -3.66 21.12 -8.41
N PHE A 22 -2.82 20.22 -8.95
CA PHE A 22 -2.08 20.49 -10.19
C PHE A 22 -2.92 20.13 -11.44
N SER A 23 -2.97 21.04 -12.41
CA SER A 23 -3.63 20.92 -13.71
C SER A 23 -2.66 21.26 -14.83
N VAL A 24 -2.51 20.34 -15.77
CA VAL A 24 -1.66 20.55 -16.97
C VAL A 24 -2.31 21.54 -17.93
N ASP A 25 -3.63 21.53 -18.01
CA ASP A 25 -4.40 22.49 -18.82
C ASP A 25 -4.19 23.91 -18.28
N GLU A 26 -4.23 24.09 -16.95
CA GLU A 26 -4.00 25.38 -16.28
C GLU A 26 -2.60 25.93 -16.57
N PHE A 27 -1.57 25.06 -16.46
CA PHE A 27 -0.20 25.39 -16.78
C PHE A 27 -0.06 25.87 -18.23
N SER A 28 -0.73 25.20 -19.17
CA SER A 28 -0.66 25.53 -20.60
C SER A 28 -1.36 26.85 -20.96
N GLN A 29 -2.38 27.25 -20.20
CA GLN A 29 -3.16 28.46 -20.45
C GLN A 29 -2.54 29.71 -19.83
N HIS A 30 -1.82 29.56 -18.71
CA HIS A 30 -1.37 30.68 -17.89
C HIS A 30 0.16 30.87 -17.82
N TYR A 31 0.97 30.07 -18.53
CA TYR A 31 2.43 30.20 -18.48
C TYR A 31 2.94 31.60 -18.92
N ASP A 32 2.23 32.28 -19.83
CA ASP A 32 2.57 33.63 -20.29
C ASP A 32 2.41 34.69 -19.18
N GLN A 33 1.59 34.43 -18.15
CA GLN A 33 1.38 35.35 -17.02
C GLN A 33 2.60 35.46 -16.09
N LEU A 34 3.54 34.50 -16.16
CA LEU A 34 4.78 34.49 -15.36
C LEU A 34 5.69 35.71 -15.64
N LEU A 35 5.49 36.38 -16.77
CA LEU A 35 6.22 37.59 -17.17
C LEU A 35 5.45 38.89 -16.87
N SER A 36 4.22 38.79 -16.37
CA SER A 36 3.41 39.95 -16.02
C SER A 36 3.83 40.52 -14.65
N ILE A 37 4.03 41.85 -14.59
CA ILE A 37 4.38 42.55 -13.35
C ILE A 37 3.10 43.17 -12.78
N GLN A 38 2.48 42.48 -11.82
CA GLN A 38 1.38 43.02 -11.02
C GLN A 38 1.84 43.16 -9.57
N VAL A 39 1.30 44.09 -8.79
CA VAL A 39 1.70 44.26 -7.38
C VAL A 39 0.68 43.54 -6.51
N SER A 40 1.11 42.48 -5.81
CA SER A 40 0.27 41.69 -4.91
C SER A 40 -0.25 42.53 -3.73
N GLY A 41 -1.32 42.08 -3.07
CA GLY A 41 -1.85 42.73 -1.88
C GLY A 41 -0.83 42.80 -0.74
N ILE A 42 -0.97 43.77 0.16
CA ILE A 42 -0.03 43.96 1.31
C ILE A 42 0.06 42.68 2.17
N GLY A 43 -1.04 41.93 2.29
CA GLY A 43 -1.08 40.65 2.99
C GLY A 43 -0.16 39.59 2.35
N ASP A 44 -0.22 39.43 1.03
CA ASP A 44 0.59 38.45 0.29
C ASP A 44 2.07 38.80 0.31
N VAL A 45 2.40 40.09 0.16
CA VAL A 45 3.77 40.60 0.26
C VAL A 45 4.37 40.27 1.62
N LEU A 46 3.63 40.55 2.71
CA LEU A 46 4.08 40.23 4.06
C LEU A 46 4.16 38.72 4.29
N GLY A 47 3.22 37.94 3.75
CA GLY A 47 3.21 36.48 3.80
C GLY A 47 4.48 35.86 3.21
N ASN A 48 4.84 36.27 1.98
CA ASN A 48 6.04 35.77 1.28
C ASN A 48 7.34 36.18 2.01
N ILE A 49 7.42 37.40 2.53
CA ILE A 49 8.56 37.84 3.36
C ILE A 49 8.67 36.99 4.64
N LEU A 50 7.57 36.79 5.37
CA LEU A 50 7.59 36.04 6.63
C LEU A 50 7.89 34.56 6.40
N LEU A 51 7.46 33.97 5.29
CA LEU A 51 7.65 32.56 4.97
C LEU A 51 9.13 32.17 4.86
N PHE A 52 9.97 33.02 4.25
CA PHE A 52 11.40 32.75 4.05
C PHE A 52 12.31 33.31 5.15
N THR A 53 11.78 34.15 6.05
CA THR A 53 12.53 34.72 7.18
C THR A 53 13.16 33.67 8.11
N PRO A 54 12.43 32.61 8.55
CA PRO A 54 13.01 31.55 9.38
C PRO A 54 14.18 30.82 8.72
N LEU A 55 14.13 30.65 7.40
CA LEU A 55 15.20 30.01 6.64
C LEU A 55 16.48 30.85 6.69
N GLY A 56 16.36 32.16 6.45
CA GLY A 56 17.46 33.12 6.57
C GLY A 56 18.08 33.10 7.97
N PHE A 57 17.23 33.10 9.00
CA PHE A 57 17.64 33.04 10.40
C PHE A 57 18.49 31.80 10.72
N LEU A 58 18.04 30.61 10.31
CA LEU A 58 18.75 29.36 10.58
C LEU A 58 20.11 29.27 9.86
N TYR A 59 20.20 29.82 8.64
CA TYR A 59 21.46 29.88 7.91
C TYR A 59 22.46 30.86 8.54
N ALA A 60 22.00 32.01 9.03
CA ALA A 60 22.85 32.94 9.78
C ALA A 60 23.39 32.31 11.07
N LEU A 61 22.54 31.59 11.85
CA LEU A 61 22.99 30.84 13.03
C LEU A 61 24.03 29.78 12.67
N LYS A 62 23.80 28.99 11.63
CA LYS A 62 24.75 27.96 11.19
C LYS A 62 26.11 28.56 10.81
N ASN A 63 26.10 29.67 10.08
CA ASN A 63 27.31 30.33 9.60
C ASN A 63 28.07 31.06 10.72
N SER A 64 27.39 31.50 11.79
CA SER A 64 28.02 32.11 12.97
C SER A 64 28.92 31.15 13.76
N THR A 65 28.68 29.83 13.68
CA THR A 65 29.46 28.79 14.40
C THR A 65 30.61 28.18 13.63
N GLU A 66 30.70 28.40 12.32
CA GLU A 66 31.76 27.84 11.48
C GLU A 66 32.73 28.97 11.08
N PRO A 67 33.95 29.04 11.68
CA PRO A 67 34.89 30.09 11.33
C PRO A 67 35.40 29.85 9.90
N CYS A 68 35.22 30.85 9.04
CA CYS A 68 35.70 30.93 7.66
C CYS A 68 34.86 30.17 6.61
N GLN A 69 33.78 30.78 6.14
CA GLN A 69 33.22 30.46 4.82
C GLN A 69 33.68 31.53 3.81
N SER A 70 34.30 31.07 2.70
CA SER A 70 34.64 31.93 1.56
C SER A 70 33.39 32.63 1.00
N ALA A 71 33.51 33.88 0.53
CA ALA A 71 32.43 34.62 -0.13
C ALA A 71 31.69 33.79 -1.20
N LYS A 72 32.42 32.89 -1.90
CA LYS A 72 31.87 31.94 -2.87
C LYS A 72 30.77 31.02 -2.30
N HIS A 73 30.91 30.55 -1.07
CA HIS A 73 29.91 29.69 -0.42
C HIS A 73 28.63 30.46 -0.06
N THR A 74 28.77 31.75 0.28
CA THR A 74 27.62 32.61 0.55
C THR A 74 26.85 32.89 -0.75
N TYR A 75 27.53 33.24 -1.85
CA TYR A 75 26.85 33.42 -3.14
C TYR A 75 26.13 32.16 -3.64
N LEU A 76 26.74 30.98 -3.49
CA LEU A 76 26.11 29.71 -3.81
C LEU A 76 24.85 29.45 -2.98
N LEU A 77 24.88 29.76 -1.68
CA LEU A 77 23.70 29.64 -0.81
C LEU A 77 22.54 30.51 -1.30
N TRP A 78 22.79 31.80 -1.53
CA TRP A 78 21.77 32.73 -2.00
C TRP A 78 21.20 32.30 -3.36
N PHE A 79 22.05 31.79 -4.25
CA PHE A 79 21.61 31.22 -5.52
C PHE A 79 20.69 29.99 -5.34
N TYR A 80 21.02 29.06 -4.43
CA TYR A 80 20.15 27.91 -4.18
C TYR A 80 18.80 28.29 -3.56
N VAL A 81 18.77 29.30 -2.67
CA VAL A 81 17.52 29.82 -2.11
C VAL A 81 16.67 30.49 -3.19
N PHE A 82 17.30 31.27 -4.07
CA PHE A 82 16.64 31.87 -5.23
C PHE A 82 16.06 30.79 -6.16
N LEU A 83 16.86 29.78 -6.53
CA LEU A 83 16.41 28.69 -7.38
C LEU A 83 15.23 27.94 -6.74
N PHE A 84 15.27 27.72 -5.44
CA PHE A 84 14.17 27.09 -4.71
C PHE A 84 12.89 27.94 -4.76
N ALA A 85 12.96 29.23 -4.45
CA ALA A 85 11.81 30.13 -4.54
C ALA A 85 11.24 30.22 -5.98
N PHE A 86 12.12 30.27 -6.98
CA PHE A 86 11.75 30.31 -8.39
C PHE A 86 11.03 29.03 -8.85
N VAL A 87 11.53 27.86 -8.45
CA VAL A 87 10.88 26.57 -8.76
C VAL A 87 9.49 26.49 -8.12
N LEU A 88 9.32 26.97 -6.88
CA LEU A 88 7.99 27.03 -6.25
C LEU A 88 7.01 27.88 -7.07
N GLN A 89 7.45 29.03 -7.58
CA GLN A 89 6.60 29.89 -8.40
C GLN A 89 6.19 29.23 -9.72
N ILE A 90 7.11 28.49 -10.37
CA ILE A 90 6.79 27.73 -11.60
C ILE A 90 5.75 26.65 -11.31
N LEU A 91 5.89 25.94 -10.20
CA LEU A 91 4.95 24.88 -9.83
C LEU A 91 3.57 25.43 -9.50
N GLN A 92 3.48 26.65 -8.97
CA GLN A 92 2.20 27.31 -8.71
C GLN A 92 1.40 27.62 -9.97
N ILE A 93 2.02 27.72 -11.16
CA ILE A 93 1.32 27.87 -12.46
C ILE A 93 0.33 26.77 -12.76
N ALA A 94 0.67 25.55 -12.36
CA ALA A 94 -0.21 24.44 -12.54
C ALA A 94 -1.37 24.44 -11.52
N MET A 95 -1.56 25.45 -10.67
CA MET A 95 -2.61 25.47 -9.64
C MET A 95 -3.70 26.52 -9.91
N PRO A 96 -4.98 26.13 -10.11
CA PRO A 96 -6.08 27.04 -10.46
C PRO A 96 -6.45 28.05 -9.37
N GLU A 97 -6.16 27.72 -8.10
CA GLU A 97 -6.60 28.49 -6.93
C GLU A 97 -5.58 29.56 -6.49
N ARG A 98 -4.48 29.75 -7.24
CA ARG A 98 -3.38 30.65 -6.85
C ARG A 98 -3.12 31.71 -7.89
N ASP A 99 -3.22 32.97 -7.45
CA ASP A 99 -2.68 34.12 -8.19
C ASP A 99 -1.15 34.10 -8.10
N GLN A 100 -0.48 34.06 -9.25
CA GLN A 100 0.97 33.88 -9.31
C GLN A 100 1.67 35.15 -9.75
N ASN A 101 2.82 35.41 -9.14
CA ASN A 101 3.59 36.59 -9.45
C ASN A 101 5.09 36.34 -9.32
N ILE A 102 5.85 36.67 -10.35
CA ILE A 102 7.32 36.58 -10.33
C ILE A 102 7.93 37.47 -9.23
N LEU A 103 7.25 38.56 -8.84
CA LEU A 103 7.68 39.42 -7.73
C LEU A 103 7.69 38.70 -6.37
N ASP A 104 6.92 37.62 -6.21
CA ASP A 104 6.91 36.84 -4.98
C ASP A 104 8.26 36.15 -4.73
N VAL A 105 9.01 35.82 -5.80
CA VAL A 105 10.39 35.36 -5.69
C VAL A 105 11.26 36.44 -5.03
N LEU A 106 11.07 37.72 -5.38
CA LEU A 106 11.80 38.84 -4.78
C LEU A 106 11.40 39.04 -3.31
N PHE A 107 10.11 38.93 -2.97
CA PHE A 107 9.64 39.04 -1.58
C PHE A 107 10.14 37.88 -0.71
N ASN A 108 10.15 36.65 -1.24
CA ASN A 108 10.76 35.49 -0.59
C ASN A 108 12.26 35.70 -0.34
N MET A 109 12.98 36.24 -1.33
CA MET A 109 14.40 36.58 -1.17
C MET A 109 14.63 37.72 -0.18
N ALA A 110 13.73 38.71 -0.12
CA ALA A 110 13.77 39.79 0.87
C ALA A 110 13.54 39.23 2.30
N GLY A 111 12.59 38.30 2.47
CA GLY A 111 12.39 37.56 3.72
C GLY A 111 13.63 36.82 4.17
N PHE A 112 14.25 36.04 3.27
CA PHE A 112 15.51 35.38 3.55
C PHE A 112 16.61 36.38 3.97
N ALA A 113 16.72 37.51 3.27
CA ALA A 113 17.69 38.56 3.58
C ALA A 113 17.45 39.17 4.97
N ILE A 114 16.20 39.48 5.32
CA ILE A 114 15.82 40.00 6.64
C ILE A 114 16.23 39.02 7.74
N GLY A 115 15.92 37.74 7.59
CA GLY A 115 16.30 36.70 8.55
C GLY A 115 17.83 36.53 8.67
N TYR A 116 18.54 36.55 7.53
CA TYR A 116 19.98 36.33 7.49
C TYR A 116 20.79 37.53 8.01
N ILE A 117 20.39 38.75 7.64
CA ILE A 117 21.03 40.01 8.04
C ILE A 117 20.66 40.36 9.47
N GLY A 118 19.41 40.12 9.91
CA GLY A 118 18.94 40.48 11.25
C GLY A 118 19.82 39.92 12.38
N ILE A 119 20.16 38.63 12.33
CA ILE A 119 21.12 38.04 13.28
C ILE A 119 22.54 38.56 13.09
N SER A 120 22.97 38.72 11.83
CA SER A 120 24.32 39.18 11.51
C SER A 120 24.55 40.61 12.01
N ALA A 121 23.51 41.45 12.01
CA ALA A 121 23.51 42.81 12.53
C ALA A 121 23.45 42.86 14.07
N VAL A 122 22.68 41.97 14.71
CA VAL A 122 22.68 41.82 16.19
C VAL A 122 24.05 41.37 16.71
N ASN A 123 24.80 40.58 15.93
CA ASN A 123 26.18 40.22 16.25
C ASN A 123 27.22 41.31 15.92
N ALA A 124 26.92 42.23 14.98
CA ALA A 124 27.84 43.26 14.52
C ALA A 124 27.69 44.63 15.23
N GLN A 125 26.47 44.95 15.68
CA GLN A 125 26.22 46.09 16.56
C GLN A 125 26.47 45.65 18.01
N SER A 126 27.21 46.45 18.77
CA SER A 126 27.63 46.26 20.16
C SER A 126 26.49 46.20 21.19
N ILE A 127 25.40 45.51 20.91
CA ILE A 127 24.40 45.08 21.88
C ILE A 127 24.92 43.77 22.48
N ASN A 128 25.58 43.86 23.63
CA ASN A 128 26.26 42.75 24.32
C ASN A 128 25.25 41.76 24.97
N ILE A 129 24.25 41.28 24.22
CA ILE A 129 23.39 40.18 24.64
C ILE A 129 24.09 38.90 24.24
N GLN A 130 24.92 38.37 25.13
CA GLN A 130 25.49 37.04 24.94
C GLN A 130 24.34 36.00 24.93
N PRO A 131 24.15 35.23 23.86
CA PRO A 131 23.10 34.23 23.78
C PRO A 131 23.35 33.14 24.83
N GLN A 132 22.45 33.05 25.81
CA GLN A 132 22.51 32.12 26.93
C GLN A 132 21.40 31.07 26.81
N LEU A 133 21.65 29.86 27.34
CA LEU A 133 20.70 28.75 27.35
C LEU A 133 19.39 29.13 28.04
N LYS A 134 19.44 30.06 29.01
CA LYS A 134 18.26 30.58 29.72
C LYS A 134 17.22 31.27 28.82
N TYR A 135 17.60 31.70 27.62
CA TYR A 135 16.67 32.33 26.69
C TYR A 135 15.77 31.33 25.97
N LEU A 136 16.18 30.06 25.82
CA LEU A 136 15.34 29.06 25.15
C LEU A 136 14.03 28.79 25.91
N PRO A 137 14.02 28.50 27.22
CA PRO A 137 12.77 28.39 27.99
C PRO A 137 11.93 29.66 27.97
N THR A 138 12.60 30.82 27.97
CA THR A 138 11.92 32.12 27.85
C THR A 138 11.22 32.25 26.50
N MET A 139 11.86 31.86 25.40
CA MET A 139 11.24 31.84 24.07
C MET A 139 10.07 30.87 24.01
N ILE A 140 10.17 29.69 24.62
CA ILE A 140 9.06 28.73 24.72
C ILE A 140 7.90 29.37 25.50
N ALA A 141 8.17 30.04 26.63
CA ALA A 141 7.11 30.73 27.39
C ALA A 141 6.43 31.85 26.58
N LEU A 142 7.20 32.57 25.76
CA LEU A 142 6.67 33.62 24.89
C LEU A 142 5.76 33.08 23.78
N THR A 143 5.90 31.83 23.32
CA THR A 143 4.97 31.29 22.32
C THR A 143 3.55 31.14 22.88
N TYR A 144 3.38 30.92 24.18
CA TYR A 144 2.05 30.98 24.80
C TYR A 144 1.48 32.40 24.77
N ILE A 145 2.29 33.41 25.13
CA ILE A 145 1.84 34.82 25.07
C ILE A 145 1.47 35.20 23.63
N LEU A 146 2.24 34.75 22.63
CA LEU A 146 1.92 34.97 21.23
C LEU A 146 0.62 34.27 20.81
N SER A 147 0.34 33.06 21.31
CA SER A 147 -0.95 32.39 21.03
C SER A 147 -2.14 33.22 21.49
N GLU A 148 -2.07 33.82 22.68
CA GLU A 148 -3.14 34.64 23.26
C GLU A 148 -3.27 36.04 22.60
N LEU A 149 -2.35 36.42 21.71
CA LEU A 149 -2.31 37.73 21.04
C LEU A 149 -2.55 37.66 19.51
N SER A 150 -2.70 36.46 18.93
CA SER A 150 -3.13 36.30 17.53
C SER A 150 -4.44 37.08 17.29
N PRO A 151 -4.67 37.79 16.15
CA PRO A 151 -3.88 37.88 14.91
C PRO A 151 -2.77 38.95 14.89
N PHE A 152 -2.43 39.58 16.02
CA PHE A 152 -1.43 40.67 16.08
C PHE A 152 -1.79 41.94 15.29
N VAL A 153 -3.07 42.13 14.94
CA VAL A 153 -3.56 43.31 14.22
C VAL A 153 -4.08 44.35 15.22
N PRO A 154 -3.36 45.46 15.46
CA PRO A 154 -3.83 46.50 16.37
C PRO A 154 -5.00 47.27 15.76
N THR A 155 -5.93 47.70 16.61
CA THR A 155 -7.05 48.57 16.25
C THR A 155 -7.04 49.83 17.12
N ILE A 156 -7.53 50.92 16.54
CA ILE A 156 -7.79 52.20 17.23
C ILE A 156 -9.30 52.44 17.41
N ASP A 157 -10.13 51.48 17.01
CA ASP A 157 -11.57 51.57 17.13
C ASP A 157 -12.02 51.38 18.59
N LEU A 158 -12.67 52.42 19.10
CA LEU A 158 -13.16 52.49 20.47
C LEU A 158 -14.33 51.50 20.71
N GLN A 159 -15.04 51.09 19.66
CA GLN A 159 -16.07 50.05 19.76
C GLN A 159 -15.44 48.67 19.94
N SER A 160 -14.39 48.33 19.17
CA SER A 160 -13.59 47.12 19.38
C SER A 160 -13.04 47.02 20.81
N PHE A 161 -12.55 48.12 21.40
CA PHE A 161 -12.07 48.13 22.78
C PHE A 161 -13.17 47.76 23.79
N LYS A 162 -14.40 48.27 23.58
CA LYS A 162 -15.56 47.90 24.41
C LYS A 162 -15.90 46.43 24.23
N ASP A 163 -15.88 45.94 23.00
CA ASP A 163 -16.21 44.55 22.68
C ASP A 163 -15.22 43.56 23.31
N SER A 164 -13.93 43.90 23.35
CA SER A 164 -12.90 43.12 24.06
C SER A 164 -13.17 43.01 25.57
N LEU A 165 -13.81 44.00 26.19
CA LEU A 165 -14.08 44.03 27.64
C LEU A 165 -15.43 43.43 28.04
N LYS A 166 -16.40 43.33 27.11
CA LYS A 166 -17.75 42.80 27.39
C LYS A 166 -17.75 41.45 28.12
N PRO A 167 -16.90 40.46 27.77
CA PRO A 167 -16.92 39.14 28.41
C PRO A 167 -16.55 39.14 29.90
N LEU A 168 -15.94 40.21 30.43
CA LEU A 168 -15.68 40.35 31.86
C LEU A 168 -16.96 40.53 32.69
N PHE A 169 -18.05 40.98 32.06
CA PHE A 169 -19.31 41.29 32.74
C PHE A 169 -20.39 40.21 32.55
N ILE A 170 -20.06 39.13 31.83
CA ILE A 170 -20.96 38.00 31.59
C ILE A 170 -20.84 36.99 32.74
N GLN A 171 -21.96 36.38 33.16
CA GLN A 171 -21.94 35.37 34.22
C GLN A 171 -21.09 34.14 33.82
N PRO A 172 -20.34 33.53 34.76
CA PRO A 172 -19.48 32.38 34.47
C PRO A 172 -20.27 31.18 33.92
N SER A 173 -19.75 30.56 32.86
CA SER A 173 -20.29 29.33 32.28
C SER A 173 -19.96 28.09 33.14
N VAL A 174 -20.60 26.96 32.85
CA VAL A 174 -20.30 25.66 33.49
C VAL A 174 -18.86 25.19 33.19
N THR A 175 -18.24 25.66 32.10
CA THR A 175 -16.85 25.36 31.72
C THR A 175 -15.81 26.18 32.49
N PHE A 176 -16.24 27.24 33.19
CA PHE A 176 -15.35 28.20 33.85
C PHE A 176 -14.30 27.55 34.77
N VAL A 177 -14.70 26.54 35.55
CA VAL A 177 -13.79 25.86 36.50
C VAL A 177 -12.68 25.10 35.76
N TRP A 178 -13.03 24.46 34.64
CA TRP A 178 -12.07 23.72 33.81
C TRP A 178 -11.11 24.68 33.10
N ASP A 179 -11.64 25.76 32.53
CA ASP A 179 -10.83 26.79 31.87
C ASP A 179 -9.87 27.47 32.85
N LEU A 180 -10.32 27.73 34.08
CA LEU A 180 -9.49 28.27 35.15
C LEU A 180 -8.37 27.31 35.53
N PHE A 181 -8.66 26.02 35.71
CA PHE A 181 -7.66 25.00 36.03
C PHE A 181 -6.58 24.88 34.95
N ILE A 182 -7.00 24.83 33.67
CA ILE A 182 -6.09 24.71 32.53
C ILE A 182 -5.21 25.95 32.41
N LYS A 183 -5.80 27.16 32.43
CA LYS A 183 -5.02 28.41 32.34
C LYS A 183 -4.09 28.60 33.54
N SER A 184 -4.50 28.21 34.76
CA SER A 184 -3.60 28.28 35.94
C SER A 184 -2.42 27.32 35.81
N THR A 185 -2.65 26.12 35.26
CA THR A 185 -1.58 25.16 34.97
C THR A 185 -0.61 25.71 33.92
N ILE A 186 -1.12 26.29 32.84
CA ILE A 186 -0.29 26.92 31.80
C ILE A 186 0.55 28.07 32.37
N TRP A 187 -0.04 28.95 33.17
CA TRP A 187 0.70 30.04 33.81
C TRP A 187 1.77 29.54 34.79
N LEU A 188 1.53 28.44 35.51
CA LEU A 188 2.57 27.80 36.32
C LEU A 188 3.74 27.28 35.47
N ILE A 189 3.47 26.73 34.28
CA ILE A 189 4.51 26.32 33.32
C ILE A 189 5.27 27.54 32.79
N VAL A 190 4.58 28.62 32.42
CA VAL A 190 5.19 29.89 31.99
C VAL A 190 6.14 30.42 33.07
N ILE A 191 5.68 30.48 34.32
CA ILE A 191 6.49 30.91 35.47
C ILE A 191 7.70 29.98 35.65
N ARG A 192 7.51 28.66 35.52
CA ARG A 192 8.59 27.68 35.62
C ARG A 192 9.65 27.84 34.54
N LEU A 193 9.24 28.11 33.31
CA LEU A 193 10.16 28.33 32.18
C LEU A 193 10.93 29.65 32.36
N LEU A 194 10.26 30.72 32.76
CA LEU A 194 10.89 32.02 33.03
C LEU A 194 11.83 31.99 34.25
N SER A 195 11.63 31.07 35.19
CA SER A 195 12.45 30.90 36.39
C SER A 195 13.69 30.02 36.18
N PHE A 196 13.90 29.48 34.97
CA PHE A 196 15.04 28.60 34.68
C PHE A 196 16.38 29.28 34.97
N GLN A 197 17.25 28.59 35.71
CA GLN A 197 18.55 29.08 36.21
C GLN A 197 18.49 30.36 37.08
N GLN A 198 17.32 30.71 37.62
CA GLN A 198 17.18 31.82 38.56
C GLN A 198 17.03 31.31 40.00
N THR A 199 17.61 32.04 40.96
CA THR A 199 17.54 31.70 42.39
C THR A 199 16.20 32.07 43.03
N LYS A 200 15.47 33.01 42.44
CA LYS A 200 14.12 33.44 42.85
C LYS A 200 13.22 33.57 41.62
N THR A 201 11.92 33.33 41.81
CA THR A 201 10.89 33.53 40.78
C THR A 201 10.86 35.01 40.35
N PRO A 202 10.96 35.33 39.04
CA PRO A 202 11.02 36.72 38.56
C PRO A 202 9.64 37.39 38.51
N ILE A 203 9.04 37.60 39.68
CA ILE A 203 7.65 38.09 39.83
C ILE A 203 7.42 39.41 39.06
N LYS A 204 8.38 40.34 39.07
CA LYS A 204 8.26 41.61 38.33
C LYS A 204 8.14 41.41 36.81
N LEU A 205 8.92 40.48 36.24
CA LEU A 205 8.87 40.15 34.81
C LEU A 205 7.53 39.49 34.47
N ILE A 206 7.08 38.55 35.32
CA ILE A 206 5.82 37.83 35.14
C ILE A 206 4.63 38.80 35.17
N VAL A 207 4.58 39.70 36.16
CA VAL A 207 3.53 40.73 36.26
C VAL A 207 3.60 41.70 35.09
N GLY A 208 4.80 42.07 34.64
CA GLY A 208 4.98 42.92 33.45
C GLY A 208 4.46 42.27 32.17
N LEU A 209 4.82 41.00 31.92
CA LEU A 209 4.34 40.23 30.77
C LEU A 209 2.83 40.02 30.81
N TRP A 210 2.29 39.71 31.98
CA TRP A 210 0.84 39.59 32.19
C TRP A 210 0.13 40.92 31.90
N GLY A 211 0.60 42.04 32.46
CA GLY A 211 0.01 43.36 32.21
C GLY A 211 0.09 43.78 30.74
N LEU A 212 1.21 43.51 30.07
CA LEU A 212 1.36 43.71 28.63
C LEU A 212 0.38 42.87 27.83
N MET A 213 0.20 41.59 28.18
CA MET A 213 -0.76 40.70 27.53
C MET A 213 -2.19 41.22 27.68
N LEU A 214 -2.59 41.64 28.89
CA LEU A 214 -3.92 42.21 29.14
C LEU A 214 -4.15 43.48 28.31
N GLY A 215 -3.18 44.39 28.30
CA GLY A 215 -3.26 45.63 27.52
C GLY A 215 -3.32 45.36 26.01
N ALA A 216 -2.48 44.44 25.52
CA ALA A 216 -2.45 44.06 24.12
C ALA A 216 -3.74 43.38 23.66
N LYS A 217 -4.38 42.55 24.49
CA LYS A 217 -5.68 41.94 24.18
C LYS A 217 -6.80 42.96 23.97
N ILE A 218 -6.74 44.13 24.60
CA ILE A 218 -7.72 45.21 24.40
C ILE A 218 -7.48 45.94 23.08
N VAL A 219 -6.20 46.09 22.70
CA VAL A 219 -5.79 46.88 21.53
C VAL A 219 -5.77 46.05 20.25
N ILE A 220 -5.74 44.71 20.33
CA ILE A 220 -5.74 43.81 19.17
C ILE A 220 -7.18 43.44 18.80
N VAL A 221 -7.50 43.53 17.50
CA VAL A 221 -8.84 43.22 16.98
C VAL A 221 -9.22 41.76 17.26
N ILE A 222 -10.51 41.47 17.44
CA ILE A 222 -11.08 40.13 17.72
C ILE A 222 -10.76 39.58 19.12
N ASN A 223 -9.65 39.99 19.74
CA ASN A 223 -9.26 39.52 21.06
C ASN A 223 -10.23 39.99 22.14
N VAL A 224 -10.48 39.07 23.08
CA VAL A 224 -11.38 39.30 24.21
C VAL A 224 -10.66 39.05 25.52
N LEU A 225 -11.02 39.83 26.52
CA LEU A 225 -10.54 39.70 27.89
C LEU A 225 -11.58 38.93 28.70
N VAL A 226 -11.19 37.76 29.21
CA VAL A 226 -12.06 36.91 30.05
C VAL A 226 -11.59 36.90 31.49
N ILE A 227 -12.50 36.62 32.43
CA ILE A 227 -12.21 36.61 33.88
C ILE A 227 -11.04 35.67 34.21
N THR A 228 -10.90 34.55 33.49
CA THR A 228 -9.80 33.59 33.67
C THR A 228 -8.43 34.17 33.30
N ASP A 229 -8.35 35.14 32.38
CA ASP A 229 -7.09 35.84 32.04
C ASP A 229 -6.56 36.71 33.19
N ILE A 230 -7.45 37.06 34.13
CA ILE A 230 -7.11 37.85 35.32
C ILE A 230 -6.81 36.92 36.49
N ILE A 231 -7.67 35.94 36.77
CA ILE A 231 -7.57 35.09 37.97
C ILE A 231 -6.50 34.01 37.81
N ALA A 232 -6.37 33.38 36.65
CA ALA A 232 -5.47 32.24 36.48
C ALA A 232 -3.98 32.57 36.73
N PRO A 233 -3.44 33.70 36.22
CA PRO A 233 -2.07 34.12 36.51
C PRO A 233 -1.86 34.47 37.98
N LEU A 234 -2.85 35.07 38.65
CA LEU A 234 -2.79 35.39 40.09
C LEU A 234 -2.65 34.12 40.93
N ILE A 235 -3.46 33.08 40.65
CA ILE A 235 -3.35 31.77 41.30
C ILE A 235 -1.95 31.19 41.08
N ALA A 236 -1.45 31.21 39.85
CA ALA A 236 -0.12 30.68 39.52
C ALA A 236 1.01 31.45 40.24
N ILE A 237 0.93 32.78 40.34
CA ILE A 237 1.89 33.63 41.06
C ILE A 237 1.87 33.31 42.56
N VAL A 238 0.68 33.18 43.17
CA VAL A 238 0.56 32.82 44.60
C VAL A 238 1.18 31.45 44.88
N ILE A 239 0.92 30.45 44.04
CA ILE A 239 1.52 29.13 44.16
C ILE A 239 3.05 29.22 43.99
N ALA A 240 3.54 29.94 42.98
CA ALA A 240 4.96 30.08 42.69
C ALA A 240 5.74 30.96 43.71
N ALA A 241 5.04 31.79 44.48
CA ALA A 241 5.60 32.53 45.60
C ALA A 241 5.81 31.64 46.85
N ASN A 242 4.98 30.60 47.01
CA ASN A 242 5.01 29.71 48.18
C ASN A 242 5.77 28.40 47.94
N ILE A 243 6.04 28.04 46.68
CA ILE A 243 6.69 26.78 46.29
C ILE A 243 7.89 27.07 45.38
N SER A 244 9.01 26.36 45.60
CA SER A 244 10.15 26.41 44.69
C SER A 244 9.83 25.70 43.37
N VAL A 245 9.45 26.48 42.36
CA VAL A 245 9.10 25.98 41.02
C VAL A 245 10.25 25.22 40.36
N ASN A 246 11.51 25.56 40.68
CA ASN A 246 12.71 24.93 40.12
C ASN A 246 13.03 23.55 40.74
N HIS A 247 12.29 23.11 41.77
CA HIS A 247 12.52 21.82 42.39
C HIS A 247 12.14 20.65 41.45
N GLU A 248 12.91 19.55 41.46
CA GLU A 248 12.70 18.38 40.58
C GLU A 248 11.29 17.77 40.73
N LYS A 249 10.83 17.53 41.97
CA LYS A 249 9.47 17.05 42.26
C LYS A 249 8.38 17.93 41.65
N VAL A 250 8.52 19.26 41.71
CA VAL A 250 7.56 20.21 41.14
C VAL A 250 7.62 20.15 39.62
N THR A 251 8.81 20.08 39.03
CA THR A 251 9.02 19.91 37.58
C THR A 251 8.33 18.63 37.06
N ARG A 252 8.42 17.53 37.83
CA ARG A 252 7.76 16.26 37.49
C ARG A 252 6.23 16.36 37.58
N ALA A 253 5.70 17.02 38.61
CA ALA A 253 4.27 17.26 38.76
C ALA A 253 3.72 18.17 37.65
N LEU A 254 4.43 19.24 37.31
CA LEU A 254 4.08 20.16 36.23
C LEU A 254 4.07 19.47 34.86
N LEU A 255 5.04 18.60 34.58
CA LEU A 255 5.04 17.79 33.35
C LEU A 255 3.78 16.91 33.24
N SER A 256 3.41 16.22 34.33
CA SER A 256 2.19 15.40 34.36
C SER A 256 0.92 16.24 34.24
N LEU A 257 0.84 17.35 34.96
CA LEU A 257 -0.29 18.29 34.89
C LEU A 257 -0.47 18.87 33.48
N LEU A 258 0.63 19.20 32.79
CA LEU A 258 0.60 19.72 31.43
C LEU A 258 0.04 18.70 30.43
N LEU A 259 0.46 17.43 30.53
CA LEU A 259 -0.07 16.36 29.66
C LEU A 259 -1.54 16.09 29.92
N VAL A 260 -1.96 16.07 31.20
CA VAL A 260 -3.38 15.90 31.57
C VAL A 260 -4.21 17.08 31.10
N ALA A 261 -3.75 18.31 31.32
CA ALA A 261 -4.44 19.52 30.90
C ALA A 261 -4.61 19.54 29.38
N PHE A 262 -3.57 19.22 28.61
CA PHE A 262 -3.65 19.11 27.15
C PHE A 262 -4.64 18.02 26.74
N GLY A 263 -4.49 16.79 27.27
CA GLY A 263 -5.38 15.67 26.95
C GLY A 263 -6.85 15.99 27.21
N VAL A 264 -7.18 16.52 28.39
CA VAL A 264 -8.55 16.90 28.75
C VAL A 264 -9.05 18.05 27.86
N SER A 265 -8.23 19.06 27.61
CA SER A 265 -8.60 20.20 26.75
C SER A 265 -8.88 19.81 25.30
N SER A 266 -8.33 18.68 24.86
CA SER A 266 -8.50 18.14 23.50
C SER A 266 -9.70 17.20 23.36
N MET A 267 -10.38 16.85 24.45
CA MET A 267 -11.56 15.98 24.44
C MET A 267 -12.86 16.78 24.32
N ALA A 268 -13.90 16.14 23.80
CA ALA A 268 -15.27 16.62 23.74
C ALA A 268 -16.26 15.43 23.81
N ALA A 269 -17.56 15.69 23.67
CA ALA A 269 -18.57 14.64 23.59
C ALA A 269 -18.31 13.75 22.35
N MET A 270 -18.32 12.43 22.57
CA MET A 270 -18.20 11.46 21.49
C MET A 270 -19.55 11.28 20.79
N ASP A 271 -19.52 11.19 19.47
CA ASP A 271 -20.69 10.98 18.62
C ASP A 271 -20.28 10.13 17.39
N SER A 272 -21.09 10.14 16.34
CA SER A 272 -20.79 9.45 15.08
C SER A 272 -19.39 9.79 14.52
N PHE A 273 -18.71 8.76 14.02
CA PHE A 273 -17.41 8.88 13.36
C PHE A 273 -17.49 9.81 12.15
N TYR A 274 -16.69 10.88 12.16
CA TYR A 274 -16.65 11.89 11.10
C TYR A 274 -15.29 11.87 10.43
N LEU A 275 -15.25 11.45 9.17
CA LEU A 275 -14.02 11.36 8.38
C LEU A 275 -14.20 12.16 7.10
N SER A 276 -13.44 13.24 6.98
CA SER A 276 -13.36 14.02 5.74
C SER A 276 -12.02 13.77 5.07
N LEU A 277 -12.00 13.86 3.74
CA LEU A 277 -10.79 13.77 2.92
C LEU A 277 -9.72 14.79 3.35
N GLU A 278 -10.18 15.93 3.87
CA GLU A 278 -9.40 17.03 4.40
C GLU A 278 -8.65 16.71 5.71
N THR A 279 -9.06 15.66 6.44
CA THR A 279 -8.50 15.31 7.73
C THR A 279 -7.09 14.70 7.63
N PHE A 280 -6.73 14.13 6.48
CA PHE A 280 -5.46 13.44 6.28
C PHE A 280 -4.35 14.31 5.69
N ILE A 281 -4.68 15.51 5.22
CA ILE A 281 -3.70 16.44 4.68
C ILE A 281 -3.08 17.20 5.86
N PRO A 282 -1.77 17.05 6.13
CA PRO A 282 -1.16 17.66 7.31
C PRO A 282 -1.34 19.18 7.34
N PHE A 283 -1.70 19.75 8.48
CA PHE A 283 -1.91 21.19 8.66
C PHE A 283 -3.14 21.78 7.94
N GLN A 284 -4.01 20.97 7.35
CA GLN A 284 -5.19 21.49 6.65
C GLN A 284 -6.10 22.30 7.58
N SER A 285 -6.27 21.89 8.83
CA SER A 285 -7.09 22.63 9.80
C SER A 285 -6.56 24.03 10.09
N TYR A 286 -5.25 24.23 9.94
CA TYR A 286 -4.59 25.52 10.14
C TYR A 286 -4.72 26.44 8.93
N LEU A 287 -4.90 25.87 7.72
CA LEU A 287 -4.83 26.57 6.44
C LEU A 287 -6.20 26.88 5.83
N ASN A 288 -7.18 25.96 5.91
CA ASN A 288 -8.50 26.14 5.28
C ASN A 288 -9.50 26.93 6.13
N GLY A 289 -9.20 27.13 7.41
CA GLY A 289 -10.07 27.87 8.35
C GLY A 289 -9.79 29.37 8.40
N GLN A 290 -10.29 30.01 9.46
CA GLN A 290 -9.85 31.35 9.81
C GLN A 290 -8.36 31.32 10.21
N LEU A 291 -7.49 31.82 9.33
CA LEU A 291 -6.03 31.78 9.47
C LEU A 291 -5.53 32.17 10.88
N TYR A 292 -6.17 33.16 11.51
CA TYR A 292 -5.80 33.62 12.85
C TYR A 292 -6.01 32.57 13.95
N ARG A 293 -7.07 31.74 13.85
CA ARG A 293 -7.30 30.61 14.78
C ARG A 293 -6.28 29.50 14.55
N GLY A 294 -5.88 29.30 13.30
CA GLY A 294 -4.76 28.41 12.96
C GLY A 294 -3.45 28.87 13.62
N ILE A 295 -3.11 30.16 13.49
CA ILE A 295 -1.92 30.76 14.12
C ILE A 295 -1.96 30.64 15.66
N GLU A 296 -3.11 30.92 16.27
CA GLU A 296 -3.34 30.73 17.71
C GLU A 296 -3.06 29.28 18.13
N ALA A 297 -3.71 28.31 17.48
CA ALA A 297 -3.56 26.89 17.77
C ALA A 297 -2.11 26.41 17.57
N LEU A 298 -1.44 26.89 16.52
CA LEU A 298 -0.05 26.56 16.21
C LEU A 298 0.89 27.00 17.33
N PHE A 299 0.82 28.27 17.75
CA PHE A 299 1.66 28.79 18.83
C PHE A 299 1.37 28.10 20.16
N PHE A 300 0.10 27.82 20.45
CA PHE A 300 -0.31 27.12 21.65
C PHE A 300 0.24 25.69 21.69
N LYS A 301 0.09 24.92 20.61
CA LYS A 301 0.59 23.54 20.53
C LYS A 301 2.13 23.49 20.52
N LEU A 302 2.80 24.44 19.85
CA LEU A 302 4.26 24.58 19.92
C LEU A 302 4.73 24.87 21.35
N PHE A 303 4.01 25.72 22.10
CA PHE A 303 4.28 25.95 23.52
C PHE A 303 4.18 24.63 24.31
N ILE A 304 3.08 23.89 24.20
CA ILE A 304 2.86 22.64 24.94
C ILE A 304 3.95 21.62 24.60
N PHE A 305 4.18 21.34 23.31
CA PHE A 305 5.12 20.30 22.88
C PHE A 305 6.57 20.65 23.23
N SER A 306 6.96 21.91 23.05
CA SER A 306 8.30 22.36 23.41
C SER A 306 8.52 22.35 24.92
N SER A 307 7.50 22.70 25.72
CA SER A 307 7.54 22.65 27.18
C SER A 307 7.67 21.22 27.71
N VAL A 308 6.91 20.26 27.17
CA VAL A 308 7.02 18.83 27.53
C VAL A 308 8.43 18.32 27.27
N ILE A 309 8.98 18.60 26.09
CA ILE A 309 10.31 18.16 25.69
C ILE A 309 11.37 18.81 26.58
N TRP A 310 11.27 20.12 26.84
CA TRP A 310 12.19 20.85 27.68
C TRP A 310 12.21 20.35 29.14
N LEU A 311 11.04 20.26 29.78
CA LEU A 311 10.94 19.78 31.17
C LEU A 311 11.43 18.35 31.31
N ALA A 312 11.22 17.49 30.30
CA ALA A 312 11.75 16.14 30.32
C ALA A 312 13.29 16.09 30.17
N ILE A 313 13.87 16.99 29.38
CA ILE A 313 15.34 17.14 29.29
C ILE A 313 15.92 17.55 30.65
N GLU A 314 15.30 18.51 31.33
CA GLU A 314 15.74 18.93 32.67
C GLU A 314 15.66 17.80 33.71
N LEU A 315 14.68 16.90 33.58
CA LEU A 315 14.56 15.68 34.41
C LEU A 315 15.54 14.56 34.01
N GLY A 316 16.50 14.83 33.12
CA GLY A 316 17.50 13.87 32.66
C GLY A 316 16.95 12.78 31.73
N LYS A 317 15.77 12.97 31.14
CA LYS A 317 15.18 12.02 30.19
C LYS A 317 15.74 12.20 28.79
N ASN A 318 15.74 11.12 28.00
CA ASN A 318 16.20 11.16 26.63
C ASN A 318 15.16 11.89 25.74
N ALA A 319 15.52 13.07 25.22
CA ALA A 319 14.65 13.92 24.41
C ALA A 319 14.01 13.19 23.22
N LYS A 320 14.77 12.33 22.51
CA LYS A 320 14.27 11.57 21.37
C LYS A 320 13.21 10.55 21.77
N ARG A 321 13.40 9.87 22.91
CA ARG A 321 12.39 8.92 23.42
C ARG A 321 11.12 9.66 23.84
N ILE A 322 11.25 10.80 24.51
CA ILE A 322 10.11 11.61 24.95
C ILE A 322 9.36 12.19 23.76
N SER A 323 10.05 12.69 22.73
CA SER A 323 9.39 13.20 21.53
C SER A 323 8.64 12.08 20.78
N CYS A 324 9.17 10.85 20.72
CA CYS A 324 8.45 9.72 20.15
C CYS A 324 7.20 9.36 20.97
N LEU A 325 7.29 9.33 22.30
CA LEU A 325 6.14 9.07 23.17
C LEU A 325 5.08 10.17 23.06
N LEU A 326 5.51 11.44 22.98
CA LEU A 326 4.61 12.56 22.78
C LEU A 326 3.94 12.51 21.41
N ALA A 327 4.66 12.14 20.35
CA ALA A 327 4.10 11.96 19.01
C ALA A 327 3.04 10.84 18.98
N ILE A 328 3.27 9.73 19.69
CA ILE A 328 2.28 8.65 19.84
C ILE A 328 1.06 9.14 20.63
N TYR A 329 1.28 9.91 21.70
CA TYR A 329 0.21 10.48 22.51
C TYR A 329 -0.67 11.46 21.73
N VAL A 330 -0.05 12.35 20.96
CA VAL A 330 -0.73 13.29 20.06
C VAL A 330 -1.49 12.53 18.97
N PHE A 331 -0.85 11.56 18.30
CA PHE A 331 -1.52 10.72 17.31
C PHE A 331 -2.78 10.03 17.88
N PHE A 332 -2.69 9.54 19.12
CA PHE A 332 -3.84 8.91 19.79
C PHE A 332 -4.96 9.93 20.08
N ILE A 333 -4.63 11.16 20.50
CA ILE A 333 -5.62 12.23 20.68
C ILE A 333 -6.29 12.59 19.35
N GLU A 334 -5.50 12.83 18.31
CA GLU A 334 -6.01 13.15 16.97
C GLU A 334 -6.93 12.04 16.42
N PHE A 335 -6.56 10.77 16.66
CA PHE A 335 -7.38 9.63 16.33
C PHE A 335 -8.71 9.60 17.10
N LEU A 336 -8.70 9.89 18.41
CA LEU A 336 -9.92 9.96 19.21
C LEU A 336 -10.85 11.09 18.77
N GLN A 337 -10.29 12.20 18.27
CA GLN A 337 -11.07 13.34 17.78
C GLN A 337 -11.88 13.02 16.52
N LEU A 338 -11.55 11.97 15.77
CA LEU A 338 -12.38 11.48 14.66
C LEU A 338 -13.79 11.07 15.09
N PHE A 339 -13.99 10.79 16.39
CA PHE A 339 -15.27 10.45 16.98
C PHE A 339 -15.94 11.64 17.68
N MET A 340 -15.46 12.87 17.46
CA MET A 340 -15.90 14.08 18.17
C MET A 340 -16.23 15.20 17.17
N PRO A 341 -17.50 15.41 16.79
CA PRO A 341 -17.90 16.39 15.76
C PRO A 341 -17.53 17.85 16.07
N THR A 342 -17.31 18.16 17.35
CA THR A 342 -16.94 19.50 17.83
C THR A 342 -15.43 19.75 17.82
N ARG A 343 -14.62 18.75 17.46
CA ARG A 343 -13.16 18.85 17.34
C ARG A 343 -12.75 18.66 15.90
N VAL A 344 -11.71 19.39 15.51
CA VAL A 344 -11.10 19.27 14.20
C VAL A 344 -9.81 18.47 14.37
N THR A 345 -9.77 17.29 13.77
CA THR A 345 -8.58 16.43 13.72
C THR A 345 -7.60 16.97 12.69
N ASP A 346 -6.31 17.01 13.04
CA ASP A 346 -5.21 17.32 12.14
C ASP A 346 -3.96 16.50 12.47
N PHE A 347 -3.71 15.46 11.67
CA PHE A 347 -2.53 14.61 11.85
C PHE A 347 -1.19 15.35 11.62
N GLY A 348 -1.23 16.60 11.12
CA GLY A 348 -0.11 17.54 11.07
C GLY A 348 0.53 17.81 12.44
N ASP A 349 -0.23 17.66 13.52
CA ASP A 349 0.25 17.87 14.89
C ASP A 349 1.37 16.90 15.29
N VAL A 350 1.41 15.71 14.71
CA VAL A 350 2.52 14.76 14.91
C VAL A 350 3.82 15.35 14.37
N PHE A 351 3.76 16.10 13.27
CA PHE A 351 4.91 16.82 12.72
C PHE A 351 5.28 18.04 13.58
N LEU A 352 4.31 18.71 14.23
CA LEU A 352 4.61 19.76 15.22
C LEU A 352 5.46 19.25 16.39
N VAL A 353 5.22 18.01 16.84
CA VAL A 353 6.08 17.39 17.87
C VAL A 353 7.52 17.22 17.38
N VAL A 354 7.70 16.87 16.10
CA VAL A 354 9.04 16.76 15.48
C VAL A 354 9.69 18.15 15.37
N ILE A 355 8.94 19.17 14.97
CA ILE A 355 9.40 20.56 14.92
C ILE A 355 9.85 21.02 16.30
N ALA A 356 9.03 20.82 17.32
CA ALA A 356 9.34 21.16 18.71
C ALA A 356 10.63 20.45 19.17
N TYR A 357 10.75 19.13 18.90
CA TYR A 357 11.96 18.36 19.25
C TYR A 357 13.21 18.91 18.56
N LEU A 358 13.15 19.13 17.25
CA LEU A 358 14.30 19.63 16.50
C LEU A 358 14.68 21.04 16.94
N THR A 359 13.70 21.90 17.21
CA THR A 359 13.94 23.27 17.65
C THR A 359 14.59 23.28 19.04
N VAL A 360 13.95 22.65 20.03
CA VAL A 360 14.45 22.60 21.41
C VAL A 360 15.84 21.96 21.48
N ARG A 361 16.06 20.84 20.77
CA ARG A 361 17.35 20.15 20.84
C ARG A 361 18.46 20.88 20.09
N ASN A 362 18.24 21.33 18.86
CA ASN A 362 19.30 21.96 18.08
C ASN A 362 19.61 23.37 18.56
N LEU A 363 18.58 24.16 18.93
CA LEU A 363 18.78 25.51 19.46
C LEU A 363 19.36 25.44 20.87
N GLY A 364 18.90 24.50 21.70
CA GLY A 364 19.46 24.26 23.04
C GLY A 364 20.93 23.84 23.00
N ASP A 365 21.29 22.87 22.15
CA ASP A 365 22.70 22.44 21.99
C ASP A 365 23.60 23.59 21.47
N TYR A 366 23.06 24.47 20.61
CA TYR A 366 23.77 25.65 20.11
C TYR A 366 23.99 26.71 21.19
N LEU A 367 22.95 27.07 21.96
CA LEU A 367 23.08 28.05 23.05
C LEU A 367 24.01 27.54 24.15
N ALA A 368 23.95 26.24 24.46
CA ALA A 368 24.85 25.61 25.44
C ALA A 368 26.31 25.58 24.96
N SER A 369 26.57 25.39 23.66
CA SER A 369 27.94 25.40 23.13
C SER A 369 28.57 26.80 23.16
N LEU A 370 27.77 27.85 22.94
CA LEU A 370 28.22 29.24 23.06
C LEU A 370 28.62 29.59 24.50
N GLU A 371 27.83 29.16 25.50
CA GLU A 371 28.20 29.33 26.91
C GLU A 371 29.51 28.61 27.27
N MET A 372 29.70 27.35 26.84
CA MET A 372 30.94 26.59 27.10
C MET A 372 32.19 27.25 26.50
N THR A 373 32.06 27.89 25.33
CA THR A 373 33.18 28.52 24.61
C THR A 373 33.68 29.79 25.33
N VAL A 374 32.78 30.54 25.98
CA VAL A 374 33.12 31.74 26.79
C VAL A 374 33.83 31.35 28.09
N THR A 375 33.42 30.25 28.74
CA THR A 375 34.09 29.76 29.96
C THR A 375 35.46 29.11 29.71
N THR A 376 35.73 28.62 28.50
CA THR A 376 37.02 27.97 28.16
C THR A 376 38.07 28.93 27.62
N SER A 377 37.69 30.15 27.19
CA SER A 377 38.66 31.19 26.80
C SER A 377 39.37 31.87 27.98
N SER A 378 38.86 31.74 29.22
CA SER A 378 39.53 32.27 30.42
C SER A 378 40.59 31.35 31.02
N THR A 379 40.75 30.13 30.50
CA THR A 379 41.76 29.16 30.96
C THR A 379 42.44 28.47 29.79
N LYS A 380 43.45 29.13 29.19
CA LYS A 380 44.42 28.46 28.31
C LYS A 380 45.84 28.77 28.76
N VAL A 381 46.48 27.76 29.36
CA VAL A 381 47.95 27.60 29.41
C VAL A 381 48.38 26.99 28.06
N PRO A 382 49.48 27.45 27.44
CA PRO A 382 49.92 26.92 26.16
C PRO A 382 50.73 25.63 26.34
N VAL A 383 50.35 24.56 25.64
CA VAL A 383 51.21 23.38 25.48
C VAL A 383 51.67 23.30 24.03
N SER A 384 52.99 23.33 23.90
CA SER A 384 53.82 23.29 22.71
C SER A 384 53.55 22.07 21.82
N ALA A 385 53.43 22.32 20.52
CA ALA A 385 53.63 21.33 19.47
C ALA A 385 55.13 21.00 19.36
N LYS A 386 55.46 19.71 19.27
CA LYS A 386 56.78 19.22 18.85
C LYS A 386 56.65 18.42 17.56
N THR A 387 57.55 18.74 16.66
CA THR A 387 57.80 18.22 15.31
C THR A 387 58.55 16.88 15.33
N GLN A 388 58.11 15.93 14.49
CA GLN A 388 58.83 14.94 13.62
C GLN A 388 60.20 14.34 14.03
N PRO A 389 60.51 13.06 13.69
CA PRO A 389 60.92 12.69 12.32
C PRO A 389 60.53 11.29 11.81
N SER A 390 60.69 11.17 10.49
CA SER A 390 60.70 10.00 9.60
C SER A 390 61.69 8.89 10.00
N TYR A 391 61.37 7.64 9.66
CA TYR A 391 62.38 6.63 9.29
C TYR A 391 61.87 5.70 8.18
N GLU A 392 62.79 5.44 7.25
CA GLU A 392 62.67 4.64 6.03
C GLU A 392 62.59 3.13 6.26
N GLN A 393 61.92 2.49 5.29
CA GLN A 393 62.19 1.21 4.63
C GLN A 393 62.84 0.04 5.41
N THR A 394 62.14 -1.10 5.37
CA THR A 394 62.74 -2.36 4.91
C THR A 394 61.70 -3.18 4.16
N ALA A 395 61.98 -3.49 2.89
CA ALA A 395 61.33 -4.57 2.17
C ALA A 395 62.01 -5.90 2.53
N PRO A 396 61.25 -7.01 2.49
CA PRO A 396 61.79 -8.23 1.92
C PRO A 396 60.95 -8.64 0.72
N ASN A 397 61.64 -8.87 -0.40
CA ASN A 397 61.13 -9.62 -1.53
C ASN A 397 60.58 -10.98 -1.07
N LYS A 398 59.32 -11.26 -1.39
CA LYS A 398 58.88 -12.58 -1.89
C LYS A 398 57.78 -12.36 -2.94
N PHE A 399 58.19 -12.40 -4.21
CA PHE A 399 57.32 -12.92 -5.27
C PHE A 399 56.81 -14.29 -4.82
N VAL A 400 55.49 -14.42 -4.57
CA VAL A 400 54.58 -15.51 -4.97
C VAL A 400 53.17 -15.14 -4.44
N GLY A 401 52.22 -14.94 -5.36
CA GLY A 401 50.81 -14.75 -5.07
C GLY A 401 50.14 -13.81 -6.08
N ILE A 402 50.01 -14.23 -7.34
CA ILE A 402 49.45 -13.42 -8.44
C ILE A 402 48.00 -12.97 -8.19
N PHE A 403 47.30 -13.55 -7.20
CA PHE A 403 45.94 -13.19 -6.83
C PHE A 403 45.78 -13.16 -5.30
N THR A 404 45.00 -12.20 -4.79
CA THR A 404 44.56 -12.18 -3.38
C THR A 404 43.64 -13.39 -3.08
N PRO A 405 43.53 -13.86 -1.82
CA PRO A 405 42.61 -14.96 -1.46
C PRO A 405 41.16 -14.71 -1.89
N LEU A 406 40.71 -13.46 -1.88
CA LEU A 406 39.38 -13.06 -2.37
C LEU A 406 39.26 -13.24 -3.88
N GLN A 407 40.28 -12.86 -4.66
CA GLN A 407 40.33 -13.04 -6.12
C GLN A 407 40.39 -14.52 -6.51
N GLN A 408 41.12 -15.35 -5.76
CA GLN A 408 41.14 -16.80 -5.97
C GLN A 408 39.78 -17.44 -5.71
N TYR A 409 39.08 -17.00 -4.65
CA TYR A 409 37.74 -17.47 -4.33
C TYR A 409 36.70 -17.03 -5.37
N LEU A 410 36.73 -15.75 -5.79
CA LEU A 410 35.89 -15.23 -6.87
C LEU A 410 36.14 -15.98 -8.19
N GLY A 411 37.40 -16.24 -8.53
CA GLY A 411 37.76 -17.02 -9.71
C GLY A 411 37.23 -18.46 -9.65
N LEU A 412 37.34 -19.13 -8.49
CA LEU A 412 36.79 -20.47 -8.28
C LEU A 412 35.26 -20.47 -8.34
N PHE A 413 34.60 -19.49 -7.73
CA PHE A 413 33.15 -19.34 -7.78
C PHE A 413 32.67 -19.14 -9.22
N ILE A 414 33.32 -18.27 -9.99
CA ILE A 414 33.01 -18.05 -11.41
C ILE A 414 33.20 -19.35 -12.21
N LEU A 415 34.29 -20.08 -11.99
CA LEU A 415 34.54 -21.36 -12.66
C LEU A 415 33.45 -22.40 -12.33
N CYS A 416 33.11 -22.55 -11.05
CA CYS A 416 32.05 -23.45 -10.60
C CYS A 416 30.68 -23.03 -11.16
N PHE A 417 30.41 -21.72 -11.24
CA PHE A 417 29.18 -21.20 -11.82
C PHE A 417 29.10 -21.47 -13.32
N VAL A 418 30.17 -21.27 -14.08
CA VAL A 418 30.22 -21.58 -15.53
C VAL A 418 30.02 -23.08 -15.76
N LEU A 419 30.64 -23.93 -14.95
CA LEU A 419 30.44 -25.37 -15.00
C LEU A 419 28.98 -25.75 -14.70
N PHE A 420 28.41 -25.20 -13.63
CA PHE A 420 27.01 -25.40 -13.26
C PHE A 420 26.05 -24.95 -14.36
N TYR A 421 26.27 -23.75 -14.92
CA TYR A 421 25.51 -23.21 -16.04
C TYR A 421 25.54 -24.15 -17.25
N THR A 422 26.72 -24.67 -17.59
CA THR A 422 26.90 -25.56 -18.74
C THR A 422 26.18 -26.90 -18.51
N ILE A 423 26.32 -27.49 -17.32
CA ILE A 423 25.69 -28.77 -16.96
C ILE A 423 24.16 -28.65 -16.99
N VAL A 424 23.60 -27.59 -16.39
CA VAL A 424 22.14 -27.43 -16.32
C VAL A 424 21.56 -27.25 -17.71
N ASN A 425 22.15 -26.39 -18.56
CA ASN A 425 21.64 -26.19 -19.91
C ASN A 425 21.74 -27.45 -20.78
N ILE A 426 22.86 -28.19 -20.71
CA ILE A 426 22.97 -29.49 -21.38
C ILE A 426 21.91 -30.45 -20.87
N ALA A 427 21.69 -30.52 -19.55
CA ALA A 427 20.72 -31.42 -18.95
C ALA A 427 19.28 -31.10 -19.39
N LEU A 428 18.91 -29.82 -19.48
CA LEU A 428 17.58 -29.38 -19.91
C LEU A 428 17.29 -29.68 -21.39
N GLU A 429 18.34 -29.80 -22.22
CA GLU A 429 18.23 -30.14 -23.64
C GLU A 429 18.15 -31.66 -23.90
N LEU A 430 18.35 -32.51 -22.89
CA LEU A 430 18.30 -33.96 -23.07
C LEU A 430 16.87 -34.46 -23.34
N PRO A 431 16.70 -35.43 -24.27
CA PRO A 431 15.39 -36.01 -24.53
C PRO A 431 14.88 -36.80 -23.31
N GLY A 432 13.64 -36.54 -22.90
CA GLY A 432 12.98 -37.25 -21.80
C GLY A 432 13.07 -36.57 -20.42
N VAL A 433 13.56 -35.33 -20.34
CA VAL A 433 13.50 -34.53 -19.11
C VAL A 433 12.04 -34.20 -18.77
N PRO A 434 11.58 -34.42 -17.51
CA PRO A 434 10.24 -34.07 -17.09
C PRO A 434 9.91 -32.59 -17.32
N TYR A 435 8.71 -32.29 -17.81
CA TYR A 435 8.30 -30.92 -18.15
C TYR A 435 8.44 -29.94 -16.98
N ASN A 436 8.15 -30.38 -15.74
CA ASN A 436 8.35 -29.58 -14.52
C ASN A 436 9.79 -29.10 -14.32
N ILE A 437 10.79 -29.85 -14.79
CA ILE A 437 12.20 -29.47 -14.69
C ILE A 437 12.55 -28.46 -15.79
N VAL A 438 11.93 -28.58 -16.96
CA VAL A 438 12.08 -27.63 -18.08
C VAL A 438 11.47 -26.27 -17.73
N GLU A 439 10.29 -26.26 -17.11
CA GLU A 439 9.54 -25.03 -16.74
C GLU A 439 9.91 -24.46 -15.35
N LEU A 440 10.95 -25.01 -14.70
CA LEU A 440 11.37 -24.59 -13.36
C LEU A 440 11.82 -23.12 -13.33
N PHE A 441 12.56 -22.69 -14.34
CA PHE A 441 13.23 -21.38 -14.34
C PHE A 441 12.40 -20.31 -15.04
N SER A 442 12.34 -19.13 -14.43
CA SER A 442 11.48 -18.02 -14.88
C SER A 442 11.80 -17.51 -16.28
N HIS A 443 13.08 -17.54 -16.70
CA HIS A 443 13.53 -17.06 -18.01
C HIS A 443 14.30 -18.15 -18.78
N ASN A 444 13.79 -19.38 -18.79
CA ASN A 444 14.38 -20.53 -19.49
C ASN A 444 15.85 -20.77 -19.10
N ALA A 445 16.13 -20.83 -17.80
CA ALA A 445 17.45 -21.07 -17.23
C ALA A 445 18.51 -20.05 -17.68
N SER A 446 18.13 -18.77 -17.71
CA SER A 446 19.04 -17.68 -18.04
C SER A 446 20.25 -17.66 -17.08
N ALA A 447 21.35 -17.02 -17.49
CA ALA A 447 22.52 -16.87 -16.62
C ALA A 447 22.17 -16.18 -15.28
N LEU A 448 21.17 -15.29 -15.28
CA LEU A 448 20.69 -14.61 -14.08
C LEU A 448 19.88 -15.55 -13.18
N ASP A 449 18.98 -16.37 -13.77
CA ASP A 449 18.21 -17.36 -13.02
C ASP A 449 19.14 -18.36 -12.33
N LEU A 450 20.10 -18.91 -13.08
CA LEU A 450 21.07 -19.88 -12.56
C LEU A 450 22.03 -19.26 -11.56
N PHE A 451 22.35 -17.97 -11.68
CA PHE A 451 23.15 -17.25 -10.70
C PHE A 451 22.43 -17.18 -9.36
N PHE A 452 21.19 -16.67 -9.34
CA PHE A 452 20.41 -16.60 -8.10
C PHE A 452 20.07 -17.99 -7.55
N PHE A 453 19.81 -18.98 -8.41
CA PHE A 453 19.62 -20.35 -7.99
C PHE A 453 20.88 -20.94 -7.34
N SER A 454 22.07 -20.73 -7.91
CA SER A 454 23.33 -21.18 -7.32
C SER A 454 23.59 -20.55 -5.95
N LEU A 455 23.23 -19.27 -5.79
CA LEU A 455 23.32 -18.56 -4.53
C LEU A 455 22.36 -19.14 -3.49
N PHE A 456 21.11 -19.40 -3.89
CA PHE A 456 20.12 -20.10 -3.08
C PHE A 456 20.69 -21.45 -2.57
N LEU A 457 21.23 -22.29 -3.46
CA LEU A 457 21.80 -23.60 -3.09
C LEU A 457 22.95 -23.48 -2.08
N LEU A 458 23.87 -22.52 -2.25
CA LEU A 458 24.95 -22.29 -1.30
C LEU A 458 24.44 -21.81 0.07
N PHE A 459 23.40 -20.99 0.08
CA PHE A 459 22.82 -20.45 1.31
C PHE A 459 22.05 -21.48 2.15
N LEU A 460 21.53 -22.56 1.54
CA LEU A 460 20.87 -23.65 2.25
C LEU A 460 21.76 -24.19 3.40
N GLY A 461 23.01 -24.53 3.11
CA GLY A 461 23.99 -24.92 4.14
C GLY A 461 24.70 -23.74 4.80
N GLY A 462 25.08 -22.72 4.01
CA GLY A 462 25.86 -21.57 4.45
C GLY A 462 25.16 -20.72 5.51
N GLY A 463 23.83 -20.61 5.47
CA GLY A 463 23.04 -19.89 6.47
C GLY A 463 23.23 -20.45 7.88
N SER A 464 23.16 -21.77 8.04
CA SER A 464 23.39 -22.43 9.34
C SER A 464 24.82 -22.22 9.86
N GLY A 465 25.81 -22.28 8.96
CA GLY A 465 27.21 -21.98 9.29
C GLY A 465 27.40 -20.52 9.74
N TYR A 466 26.74 -19.57 9.07
CA TYR A 466 26.87 -18.14 9.36
C TYR A 466 26.30 -17.80 10.72
N ILE A 467 25.13 -18.35 11.05
CA ILE A 467 24.49 -18.20 12.36
C ILE A 467 25.41 -18.79 13.44
N THR A 468 25.94 -19.98 13.21
CA THR A 468 26.89 -20.64 14.13
C THR A 468 28.12 -19.75 14.37
N GLN A 469 28.75 -19.22 13.32
CA GLN A 469 29.90 -18.31 13.44
C GLN A 469 29.56 -17.02 14.21
N LYS A 470 28.37 -16.45 13.98
CA LYS A 470 27.90 -15.26 14.70
C LYS A 470 27.67 -15.50 16.19
N LEU A 471 27.09 -16.64 16.55
CA LEU A 471 26.88 -17.04 17.94
C LEU A 471 28.20 -17.30 18.69
N LEU A 472 29.26 -17.70 17.98
CA LEU A 472 30.59 -17.93 18.56
C LEU A 472 31.41 -16.66 18.73
N THR A 473 31.22 -15.67 17.86
CA THR A 473 32.02 -14.43 17.84
C THR A 473 31.46 -13.33 18.72
N GLU A 474 30.15 -13.32 18.98
CA GLU A 474 29.49 -12.31 19.81
C GLU A 474 29.22 -12.82 21.24
N ASN A 475 29.56 -12.02 22.26
CA ASN A 475 29.57 -12.47 23.65
C ASN A 475 28.18 -12.75 24.27
N ASP A 476 27.10 -12.14 23.75
CA ASP A 476 25.72 -12.31 24.24
C ASP A 476 24.65 -12.02 23.16
N VAL A 477 24.27 -13.06 22.40
CA VAL A 477 23.15 -12.98 21.44
C VAL A 477 21.83 -13.29 22.17
N ASN A 478 20.90 -12.34 22.16
CA ASN A 478 19.57 -12.54 22.77
C ASN A 478 18.67 -13.46 21.92
N ILE A 479 17.57 -13.96 22.50
CA ILE A 479 16.64 -14.88 21.80
C ILE A 479 16.08 -14.23 20.54
N VAL A 480 15.70 -12.95 20.62
CA VAL A 480 15.15 -12.20 19.47
C VAL A 480 16.14 -12.19 18.32
N LYS A 481 17.41 -11.85 18.56
CA LYS A 481 18.44 -11.82 17.53
C LYS A 481 18.76 -13.20 16.97
N PHE A 482 18.70 -14.26 17.79
CA PHE A 482 18.83 -15.64 17.33
C PHE A 482 17.71 -16.02 16.34
N ILE A 483 16.46 -15.72 16.67
CA ILE A 483 15.31 -15.94 15.77
C ILE A 483 15.43 -15.07 14.51
N SER A 484 15.75 -13.79 14.65
CA SER A 484 15.92 -12.87 13.52
C SER A 484 17.03 -13.34 12.57
N LEU A 485 18.12 -13.89 13.08
CA LEU A 485 19.19 -14.44 12.24
C LEU A 485 18.69 -15.60 11.37
N HIS A 486 17.90 -16.53 11.92
CA HIS A 486 17.25 -17.57 11.14
C HIS A 486 16.32 -16.99 10.07
N CYS A 487 15.42 -16.08 10.45
CA CYS A 487 14.49 -15.46 9.51
C CYS A 487 15.21 -14.69 8.40
N ILE A 488 16.29 -13.96 8.70
CA ILE A 488 17.04 -13.16 7.72
C ILE A 488 17.78 -14.06 6.71
N THR A 489 18.46 -15.11 7.16
CA THR A 489 19.17 -16.01 6.23
C THR A 489 18.20 -16.77 5.35
N LEU A 490 17.06 -17.20 5.91
CA LEU A 490 16.00 -17.88 5.17
C LEU A 490 15.30 -16.94 4.18
N ALA A 491 15.04 -15.69 4.58
CA ALA A 491 14.47 -14.69 3.68
C ALA A 491 15.40 -14.38 2.51
N PHE A 492 16.71 -14.29 2.76
CA PHE A 492 17.69 -14.12 1.70
C PHE A 492 17.70 -15.31 0.73
N ALA A 493 17.70 -16.55 1.25
CA ALA A 493 17.60 -17.75 0.44
C ALA A 493 16.30 -17.76 -0.40
N PHE A 494 15.17 -17.39 0.20
CA PHE A 494 13.89 -17.28 -0.49
C PHE A 494 13.92 -16.23 -1.61
N ILE A 495 14.48 -15.05 -1.37
CA ILE A 495 14.60 -14.00 -2.41
C ILE A 495 15.42 -14.51 -3.59
N CYS A 496 16.52 -15.23 -3.32
CA CYS A 496 17.32 -15.84 -4.39
C CYS A 496 16.51 -16.89 -5.16
N LEU A 497 15.72 -17.72 -4.47
CA LEU A 497 14.83 -18.69 -5.13
C LEU A 497 13.75 -17.99 -5.96
N TYR A 498 13.06 -17.00 -5.40
CA TYR A 498 11.98 -16.23 -6.03
C TYR A 498 12.43 -15.52 -7.32
N LEU A 499 13.69 -15.07 -7.37
CA LEU A 499 14.25 -14.46 -8.57
C LEU A 499 14.69 -15.47 -9.64
N ALA A 500 14.81 -16.75 -9.29
CA ALA A 500 15.29 -17.78 -10.19
C ALA A 500 14.17 -18.61 -10.83
N VAL A 501 13.13 -18.97 -10.06
CA VAL A 501 12.12 -19.95 -10.46
C VAL A 501 10.77 -19.34 -10.82
N THR A 502 9.93 -20.09 -11.52
CA THR A 502 8.55 -19.70 -11.86
C THR A 502 7.64 -19.65 -10.63
N ILE A 503 6.55 -18.87 -10.71
CA ILE A 503 5.57 -18.76 -9.61
C ILE A 503 4.88 -20.11 -9.40
N GLU A 504 4.58 -20.81 -10.50
CA GLU A 504 4.02 -22.16 -10.51
C GLU A 504 4.92 -23.13 -9.71
N SER A 505 6.24 -23.07 -9.93
CA SER A 505 7.20 -23.90 -9.16
C SER A 505 7.23 -23.55 -7.67
N LEU A 506 7.03 -22.28 -7.31
CA LEU A 506 6.90 -21.89 -5.90
C LEU A 506 5.58 -22.39 -5.31
N GLU A 507 4.48 -22.33 -6.05
CA GLU A 507 3.19 -22.86 -5.62
C GLU A 507 3.23 -24.37 -5.40
N ASP A 508 3.98 -25.10 -6.23
CA ASP A 508 4.24 -26.53 -6.00
C ASP A 508 5.03 -26.79 -4.70
N LEU A 509 5.93 -25.86 -4.32
CA LEU A 509 6.76 -25.97 -3.12
C LEU A 509 6.05 -25.53 -1.83
N VAL A 510 5.34 -24.40 -1.84
CA VAL A 510 4.75 -23.77 -0.64
C VAL A 510 3.23 -23.64 -0.68
N GLY A 511 2.59 -24.07 -1.77
CA GLY A 511 1.14 -23.99 -2.00
C GLY A 511 0.67 -22.66 -2.55
N SER A 512 -0.55 -22.65 -3.08
CA SER A 512 -1.20 -21.43 -3.57
C SER A 512 -1.45 -20.41 -2.45
N SER A 513 -1.42 -19.12 -2.81
CA SER A 513 -1.62 -18.01 -1.86
C SER A 513 -3.11 -17.79 -1.59
N LYS A 514 -3.54 -18.04 -0.34
CA LYS A 514 -4.91 -17.76 0.10
C LYS A 514 -5.15 -16.27 0.29
N LEU A 515 -4.13 -15.52 0.72
CA LEU A 515 -4.26 -14.09 0.98
C LEU A 515 -4.48 -13.32 -0.33
N SER A 516 -3.73 -13.66 -1.38
CA SER A 516 -3.93 -13.10 -2.74
C SER A 516 -5.33 -13.43 -3.26
N GLN A 517 -5.76 -14.69 -3.18
CA GLN A 517 -7.12 -15.11 -3.59
C GLN A 517 -8.22 -14.38 -2.80
N SER A 518 -8.04 -14.17 -1.49
CA SER A 518 -9.00 -13.45 -0.67
C SER A 518 -9.11 -11.97 -1.04
N LEU A 519 -8.01 -11.32 -1.45
CA LEU A 519 -8.05 -9.94 -1.92
C LEU A 519 -8.84 -9.84 -3.22
N TYR A 520 -8.58 -10.73 -4.20
CA TYR A 520 -9.36 -10.78 -5.44
C TYR A 520 -10.84 -11.13 -5.20
N ARG A 521 -11.15 -12.04 -4.28
CA ARG A 521 -12.53 -12.38 -3.93
C ARG A 521 -13.28 -11.20 -3.33
N ASN A 522 -12.60 -10.36 -2.55
CA ASN A 522 -13.21 -9.22 -1.86
C ASN A 522 -13.12 -7.92 -2.68
N GLN A 523 -12.68 -7.97 -3.94
CA GLN A 523 -12.48 -6.77 -4.75
C GLN A 523 -13.75 -5.91 -4.90
N THR A 524 -14.94 -6.50 -4.79
CA THR A 524 -16.24 -5.81 -4.89
C THR A 524 -16.93 -5.68 -3.54
N SER A 525 -16.19 -5.68 -2.44
CA SER A 525 -16.74 -5.47 -1.11
C SER A 525 -16.97 -3.98 -0.84
N ASP A 526 -18.08 -3.62 -0.18
CA ASP A 526 -18.38 -2.27 0.32
C ASP A 526 -17.63 -1.96 1.63
N HIS A 527 -16.75 -2.83 2.08
CA HIS A 527 -15.94 -2.54 3.25
C HIS A 527 -14.79 -1.59 2.87
N PHE A 528 -14.48 -0.67 3.79
CA PHE A 528 -13.42 0.32 3.62
C PHE A 528 -12.08 -0.30 3.21
N MET A 529 -11.70 -1.44 3.81
CA MET A 529 -10.39 -2.06 3.56
C MET A 529 -10.24 -2.61 2.12
N PRO A 530 -11.16 -3.42 1.58
CA PRO A 530 -11.12 -3.82 0.17
C PRO A 530 -11.21 -2.65 -0.83
N MET A 531 -12.04 -1.64 -0.54
CA MET A 531 -12.09 -0.42 -1.37
C MET A 531 -10.73 0.28 -1.42
N LEU A 532 -10.07 0.45 -0.26
CA LEU A 532 -8.74 1.05 -0.18
C LEU A 532 -7.69 0.22 -0.94
N VAL A 533 -7.79 -1.11 -0.89
CA VAL A 533 -6.93 -2.01 -1.68
C VAL A 533 -7.08 -1.75 -3.18
N ASN A 534 -8.31 -1.57 -3.68
CA ASN A 534 -8.54 -1.26 -5.09
C ASN A 534 -7.90 0.07 -5.50
N VAL A 535 -8.10 1.11 -4.69
CA VAL A 535 -7.51 2.44 -4.90
C VAL A 535 -5.98 2.38 -4.94
N LEU A 536 -5.37 1.68 -3.97
CA LEU A 536 -3.92 1.50 -3.85
C LEU A 536 -3.33 0.44 -4.79
N SER A 537 -4.14 -0.10 -5.72
CA SER A 537 -3.86 -1.23 -6.63
C SER A 537 -4.03 -2.60 -5.99
N LEU A 538 -5.18 -3.21 -6.30
CA LEU A 538 -5.49 -4.61 -5.97
C LEU A 538 -4.39 -5.56 -6.46
N SER A 539 -3.94 -5.38 -7.70
CA SER A 539 -2.92 -6.25 -8.31
C SER A 539 -1.58 -6.21 -7.58
N LEU A 540 -1.14 -5.01 -7.14
CA LEU A 540 0.12 -4.86 -6.42
C LEU A 540 0.00 -5.45 -5.01
N MET A 541 -1.09 -5.13 -4.31
CA MET A 541 -1.36 -5.65 -2.97
C MET A 541 -1.47 -7.18 -2.99
N ALA A 542 -2.14 -7.76 -3.99
CA ALA A 542 -2.25 -9.20 -4.15
C ALA A 542 -0.89 -9.87 -4.43
N LYS A 543 -0.03 -9.27 -5.28
CA LYS A 543 1.34 -9.77 -5.50
C LYS A 543 2.21 -9.68 -4.25
N MET A 544 2.11 -8.57 -3.50
CA MET A 544 2.81 -8.43 -2.23
C MET A 544 2.34 -9.46 -1.20
N ALA A 545 1.02 -9.65 -1.08
CA ALA A 545 0.42 -10.68 -0.24
C ALA A 545 0.93 -12.08 -0.59
N GLN A 546 0.95 -12.45 -1.88
CA GLN A 546 1.49 -13.71 -2.37
C GLN A 546 2.97 -13.86 -1.99
N PHE A 547 3.79 -12.84 -2.23
CA PHE A 547 5.22 -12.85 -1.89
C PHE A 547 5.46 -13.09 -0.39
N PHE A 548 4.77 -12.35 0.48
CA PHE A 548 4.94 -12.49 1.93
C PHE A 548 4.43 -13.83 2.43
N GLU A 549 3.29 -14.30 1.94
CA GLU A 549 2.75 -15.61 2.30
C GLU A 549 3.72 -16.73 1.89
N PHE A 550 4.26 -16.69 0.66
CA PHE A 550 5.28 -17.64 0.20
C PHE A 550 6.55 -17.57 1.04
N LEU A 551 7.03 -16.36 1.34
CA LEU A 551 8.21 -16.16 2.20
C LEU A 551 8.02 -16.79 3.58
N PHE A 552 6.88 -16.55 4.24
CA PHE A 552 6.62 -17.12 5.57
C PHE A 552 6.50 -18.65 5.55
N ARG A 553 5.81 -19.20 4.55
CA ARG A 553 5.70 -20.65 4.37
C ARG A 553 7.05 -21.29 4.04
N PHE A 554 7.87 -20.65 3.22
CA PHE A 554 9.24 -21.09 2.93
C PHE A 554 10.13 -21.08 4.18
N ILE A 555 10.08 -19.99 4.97
CA ILE A 555 10.82 -19.89 6.24
C ILE A 555 10.42 -21.03 7.18
N ALA A 556 9.13 -21.36 7.27
CA ALA A 556 8.66 -22.48 8.08
C ALA A 556 9.17 -23.82 7.55
N LEU A 557 9.00 -24.09 6.25
CA LEU A 557 9.40 -25.32 5.60
C LEU A 557 10.90 -25.57 5.73
N TYR A 558 11.74 -24.60 5.33
CA TYR A 558 13.19 -24.77 5.38
C TYR A 558 13.77 -24.52 6.79
N GLY A 559 13.01 -23.90 7.68
CA GLY A 559 13.29 -23.81 9.11
C GLY A 559 13.41 -25.19 9.77
N LEU A 560 12.67 -26.20 9.28
CA LEU A 560 12.78 -27.59 9.72
C LEU A 560 14.17 -28.22 9.43
N VAL A 561 14.95 -27.62 8.53
CA VAL A 561 16.32 -28.06 8.20
C VAL A 561 17.37 -27.13 8.85
N GLN A 562 17.20 -25.81 8.71
CA GLN A 562 18.21 -24.84 9.15
C GLN A 562 18.35 -24.79 10.69
N ILE A 563 17.23 -24.88 11.43
CA ILE A 563 17.25 -24.82 12.89
C ILE A 563 17.98 -26.05 13.48
N PRO A 564 17.63 -27.30 13.12
CA PRO A 564 18.34 -28.47 13.62
C PRO A 564 19.81 -28.51 13.19
N LEU A 565 20.13 -28.11 11.95
CA LEU A 565 21.51 -28.07 11.47
C LEU A 565 22.36 -27.07 12.25
N THR A 566 21.82 -25.88 12.54
CA THR A 566 22.51 -24.88 13.37
C THR A 566 22.77 -25.41 14.78
N MET A 567 21.79 -26.08 15.39
CA MET A 567 21.97 -26.68 16.73
C MET A 567 22.99 -27.82 16.72
N ALA A 568 22.93 -28.70 15.73
CA ALA A 568 23.87 -29.80 15.57
C ALA A 568 25.31 -29.29 15.36
N LEU A 569 25.51 -28.25 14.56
CA LEU A 569 26.81 -27.61 14.37
C LEU A 569 27.35 -27.06 15.69
N LEU A 570 26.54 -26.35 16.49
CA LEU A 570 26.95 -25.87 17.81
C LEU A 570 27.34 -26.99 18.77
N ILE A 571 26.62 -28.12 18.74
CA ILE A 571 26.88 -29.29 19.60
C ILE A 571 28.16 -30.03 19.19
N PHE A 572 28.31 -30.35 17.90
CA PHE A 572 29.35 -31.27 17.44
C PHE A 572 30.68 -30.60 17.11
N THR A 573 30.67 -29.30 16.75
CA THR A 573 31.83 -28.62 16.15
C THR A 573 32.40 -27.48 17.00
N SER A 574 31.69 -27.00 18.01
CA SER A 574 32.05 -25.76 18.73
C SER A 574 32.42 -25.96 20.20
N PRO A 575 33.35 -25.16 20.77
CA PRO A 575 33.77 -25.25 22.18
C PRO A 575 32.85 -24.45 23.14
N VAL A 576 31.55 -24.36 22.85
CA VAL A 576 30.61 -23.52 23.65
C VAL A 576 30.39 -24.16 25.02
N LYS A 577 30.45 -23.36 26.10
CA LYS A 577 30.11 -23.82 27.46
C LYS A 577 28.65 -24.34 27.49
N LYS A 578 28.45 -25.56 28.01
CA LYS A 578 27.14 -26.27 28.04
C LYS A 578 25.96 -25.41 28.52
N PHE A 579 26.18 -24.49 29.47
CA PHE A 579 25.14 -23.61 30.02
C PHE A 579 24.60 -22.57 29.03
N LYS A 580 25.42 -22.02 28.12
CA LYS A 580 24.96 -21.04 27.10
C LYS A 580 24.12 -21.69 25.99
N LEU A 581 24.28 -23.00 25.79
CA LEU A 581 23.59 -23.75 24.74
C LEU A 581 22.13 -24.05 25.07
N VAL A 582 21.80 -24.19 26.37
CA VAL A 582 20.44 -24.51 26.85
C VAL A 582 19.40 -23.52 26.32
N LYS A 583 19.72 -22.22 26.36
CA LYS A 583 18.85 -21.15 25.85
C LYS A 583 18.45 -21.36 24.38
N TYR A 584 19.42 -21.69 23.52
CA TYR A 584 19.18 -21.87 22.08
C TYR A 584 18.49 -23.21 21.77
N ILE A 585 18.80 -24.26 22.53
CA ILE A 585 18.11 -25.56 22.43
C ILE A 585 16.64 -25.39 22.80
N VAL A 586 16.34 -24.79 23.96
CA VAL A 586 14.95 -24.56 24.40
C VAL A 586 14.20 -23.71 23.37
N THR A 587 14.82 -22.66 22.86
CA THR A 587 14.21 -21.83 21.80
C THR A 587 13.91 -22.64 20.54
N SER A 588 14.85 -23.48 20.09
CA SER A 588 14.69 -24.31 18.88
C SER A 588 13.60 -25.37 19.04
N VAL A 589 13.50 -26.00 20.22
CA VAL A 589 12.45 -26.97 20.55
C VAL A 589 11.05 -26.34 20.54
N VAL A 590 10.94 -25.05 20.87
CA VAL A 590 9.67 -24.31 20.81
C VAL A 590 9.32 -23.88 19.38
N ILE A 591 10.30 -23.48 18.56
CA ILE A 591 10.06 -22.97 17.21
C ILE A 591 9.80 -24.10 16.19
N LEU A 592 10.45 -25.25 16.33
CA LEU A 592 10.30 -26.36 15.39
C LEU A 592 8.85 -26.86 15.21
N PRO A 593 8.05 -27.06 16.29
CA PRO A 593 6.63 -27.36 16.16
C PRO A 593 5.83 -26.28 15.43
N LEU A 594 6.19 -25.00 15.60
CA LEU A 594 5.55 -23.90 14.87
C LEU A 594 5.86 -23.96 13.37
N CYS A 595 7.13 -24.21 13.02
CA CYS A 595 7.53 -24.46 11.63
C CYS A 595 6.76 -25.63 11.01
N LEU A 596 6.60 -26.72 11.76
CA LEU A 596 5.83 -27.89 11.32
C LEU A 596 4.36 -27.55 11.10
N TYR A 597 3.74 -26.82 12.04
CA TYR A 597 2.35 -26.38 11.93
C TYR A 597 2.14 -25.53 10.68
N VAL A 598 2.99 -24.53 10.45
CA VAL A 598 2.86 -23.63 9.29
C VAL A 598 3.10 -24.36 7.97
N ALA A 599 4.08 -25.27 7.92
CA ALA A 599 4.44 -25.98 6.70
C ALA A 599 3.41 -27.04 6.27
N PHE A 600 2.73 -27.71 7.21
CA PHE A 600 1.87 -28.86 6.91
C PHE A 600 0.39 -28.69 7.28
N TYR A 601 0.08 -27.96 8.35
CA TYR A 601 -1.29 -27.84 8.85
C TYR A 601 -1.96 -26.53 8.43
N ALA A 602 -1.19 -25.46 8.27
CA ALA A 602 -1.70 -24.17 7.77
C ALA A 602 -1.55 -24.02 6.24
N ALA A 603 -0.74 -24.86 5.60
CA ALA A 603 -0.47 -24.80 4.17
C ALA A 603 -1.65 -25.33 3.33
N VAL A 604 -1.70 -24.87 2.07
CA VAL A 604 -2.77 -25.15 1.11
C VAL A 604 -2.13 -25.75 -0.12
N THR A 605 -1.61 -26.94 0.06
CA THR A 605 -0.89 -27.65 -0.99
C THR A 605 -1.31 -29.10 -0.93
N ASP A 606 -2.00 -29.52 -1.98
CA ASP A 606 -2.35 -30.92 -2.20
C ASP A 606 -1.06 -31.74 -2.33
N ASN A 607 -0.01 -31.19 -2.94
CA ASN A 607 1.25 -31.89 -3.18
C ASN A 607 2.02 -32.27 -1.89
N LEU A 608 2.11 -31.40 -0.88
CA LEU A 608 2.83 -31.73 0.37
C LEU A 608 1.99 -32.58 1.32
N THR A 609 0.70 -32.25 1.43
CA THR A 609 -0.19 -32.90 2.41
C THR A 609 -0.67 -34.28 1.97
N GLU A 610 -0.78 -34.53 0.66
CA GLU A 610 -1.12 -35.87 0.13
C GLU A 610 0.09 -36.82 0.08
N LEU A 611 1.33 -36.30 -0.06
CA LEU A 611 2.52 -37.14 -0.18
C LEU A 611 3.11 -37.57 1.18
N ILE A 612 2.87 -36.82 2.25
CA ILE A 612 3.50 -37.04 3.56
C ILE A 612 2.49 -37.66 4.53
N ALA A 613 2.70 -38.94 4.85
CA ALA A 613 1.89 -39.68 5.80
C ALA A 613 2.11 -39.22 7.25
N SER A 614 3.35 -38.86 7.62
CA SER A 614 3.68 -38.43 8.98
C SER A 614 4.64 -37.24 9.04
N PRO A 615 4.12 -36.00 9.15
CA PRO A 615 4.93 -34.80 9.29
C PRO A 615 5.86 -34.81 10.53
N ILE A 616 5.44 -35.47 11.61
CA ILE A 616 6.24 -35.57 12.85
C ILE A 616 7.47 -36.46 12.63
N ILE A 617 7.31 -37.62 11.98
CA ILE A 617 8.43 -38.51 11.68
C ILE A 617 9.40 -37.82 10.70
N LEU A 618 8.88 -37.04 9.75
CA LEU A 618 9.70 -36.20 8.86
C LEU A 618 10.55 -35.19 9.66
N ALA A 619 9.96 -34.45 10.60
CA ALA A 619 10.72 -33.49 11.41
C ALA A 619 11.81 -34.18 12.24
N LEU A 620 11.50 -35.34 12.85
CA LEU A 620 12.48 -36.12 13.61
C LEU A 620 13.61 -36.66 12.73
N SER A 621 13.29 -37.12 11.51
CA SER A 621 14.29 -37.61 10.56
C SER A 621 15.20 -36.49 10.06
N LEU A 622 14.67 -35.28 9.84
CA LEU A 622 15.45 -34.10 9.50
C LEU A 622 16.39 -33.66 10.64
N VAL A 623 15.96 -33.77 11.90
CA VAL A 623 16.85 -33.54 13.06
C VAL A 623 17.99 -34.56 13.09
N ALA A 624 17.70 -35.84 12.83
CA ALA A 624 18.73 -36.88 12.77
C ALA A 624 19.71 -36.66 11.59
N LEU A 625 19.18 -36.31 10.42
CA LEU A 625 19.98 -35.98 9.24
C LEU A 625 20.89 -34.78 9.49
N ALA A 626 20.36 -33.71 10.11
CA ALA A 626 21.14 -32.54 10.50
C ALA A 626 22.28 -32.87 11.48
N ALA A 627 22.05 -33.78 12.43
CA ALA A 627 23.09 -34.29 13.32
C ALA A 627 24.18 -35.06 12.55
N GLY A 628 23.80 -35.89 11.59
CA GLY A 628 24.70 -36.59 10.68
C GLY A 628 25.59 -35.64 9.88
N ILE A 629 25.00 -34.63 9.25
CA ILE A 629 25.71 -33.61 8.46
C ILE A 629 26.70 -32.81 9.34
N ALA A 630 26.32 -32.48 10.57
CA ALA A 630 27.24 -31.81 11.49
C ALA A 630 28.43 -32.68 11.90
N LEU A 631 28.23 -34.01 12.02
CA LEU A 631 29.31 -34.97 12.26
C LEU A 631 30.22 -35.14 11.04
N GLU A 632 29.65 -35.20 9.84
CA GLU A 632 30.40 -35.18 8.57
C GLU A 632 31.27 -33.93 8.49
N TRP A 633 30.67 -32.77 8.73
CA TRP A 633 31.38 -31.50 8.73
C TRP A 633 32.52 -31.46 9.74
N LYS A 634 32.32 -32.02 10.96
CA LYS A 634 33.38 -32.18 11.96
C LYS A 634 34.54 -33.00 11.43
N PHE A 635 34.28 -34.13 10.77
CA PHE A 635 35.33 -34.98 10.21
C PHE A 635 36.03 -34.33 9.02
N ILE A 636 35.31 -33.58 8.17
CA ILE A 636 35.88 -32.76 7.09
C ILE A 636 36.84 -31.72 7.66
N ILE A 637 36.46 -31.01 8.73
CA ILE A 637 37.36 -30.05 9.41
C ILE A 637 38.61 -30.76 9.97
N GLN A 638 38.47 -31.98 10.48
CA GLN A 638 39.58 -32.81 10.96
C GLN A 638 40.38 -33.50 9.85
N LYS A 639 40.09 -33.22 8.56
CA LYS A 639 40.71 -33.86 7.38
C LYS A 639 40.51 -35.39 7.31
N LYS A 640 39.47 -35.92 7.96
CA LYS A 640 39.11 -37.35 7.97
C LYS A 640 38.07 -37.66 6.88
N TYR A 641 38.43 -37.43 5.62
CA TYR A 641 37.50 -37.50 4.49
C TYR A 641 36.88 -38.89 4.29
N ILE A 642 37.65 -39.96 4.47
CA ILE A 642 37.16 -41.35 4.30
C ILE A 642 35.99 -41.64 5.24
N ILE A 643 36.11 -41.22 6.51
CA ILE A 643 35.05 -41.41 7.52
C ILE A 643 33.83 -40.58 7.16
N SER A 644 34.01 -39.35 6.67
CA SER A 644 32.91 -38.51 6.23
C SER A 644 32.16 -39.11 5.04
N PHE A 645 32.88 -39.61 4.01
CA PHE A 645 32.25 -40.25 2.85
C PHE A 645 31.53 -41.55 3.21
N ALA A 646 32.10 -42.34 4.12
CA ALA A 646 31.43 -43.53 4.65
C ALA A 646 30.13 -43.17 5.40
N LEU A 647 30.13 -42.07 6.16
CA LEU A 647 28.94 -41.59 6.86
C LEU A 647 27.84 -41.14 5.89
N ILE A 648 28.19 -40.34 4.88
CA ILE A 648 27.26 -39.87 3.84
C ILE A 648 26.58 -41.07 3.17
N GLY A 649 27.36 -42.07 2.74
CA GLY A 649 26.81 -43.28 2.12
C GLY A 649 25.89 -44.05 3.06
N SER A 650 26.32 -44.25 4.31
CA SER A 650 25.57 -45.02 5.31
C SER A 650 24.26 -44.34 5.69
N ILE A 651 24.27 -43.03 5.96
CA ILE A 651 23.07 -42.25 6.29
C ILE A 651 22.09 -42.26 5.12
N SER A 652 22.59 -42.10 3.89
CA SER A 652 21.74 -42.07 2.69
C SER A 652 21.01 -43.39 2.49
N VAL A 653 21.70 -44.53 2.60
CA VAL A 653 21.08 -45.86 2.47
C VAL A 653 20.12 -46.14 3.64
N CYS A 654 20.53 -45.84 4.88
CA CYS A 654 19.67 -46.07 6.05
C CYS A 654 18.43 -45.18 6.05
N SER A 655 18.48 -44.00 5.42
CA SER A 655 17.34 -43.07 5.35
C SER A 655 16.14 -43.64 4.60
N TRP A 656 16.35 -44.62 3.71
CA TRP A 656 15.28 -45.29 2.97
C TRP A 656 14.22 -45.91 3.90
N PHE A 657 14.66 -46.61 4.95
CA PHE A 657 13.77 -47.25 5.91
C PHE A 657 12.94 -46.24 6.70
N VAL A 658 13.49 -45.06 6.97
CA VAL A 658 12.76 -43.96 7.62
C VAL A 658 11.82 -43.28 6.63
N ALA A 659 12.24 -43.11 5.37
CA ALA A 659 11.44 -42.50 4.33
C ALA A 659 10.13 -43.27 4.08
N GLN A 660 10.15 -44.61 4.14
CA GLN A 660 8.93 -45.42 4.03
C GLN A 660 7.90 -45.15 5.13
N ALA A 661 8.33 -44.68 6.32
CA ALA A 661 7.45 -44.28 7.41
C ALA A 661 7.01 -42.81 7.33
N VAL A 662 7.65 -42.00 6.48
CA VAL A 662 7.37 -40.58 6.29
C VAL A 662 6.35 -40.35 5.18
N PHE A 663 6.51 -41.06 4.06
CA PHE A 663 5.76 -40.82 2.83
C PHE A 663 4.57 -41.77 2.67
N GLU A 664 3.54 -41.32 1.96
CA GLU A 664 2.36 -42.10 1.67
C GLU A 664 2.67 -43.20 0.64
N LEU A 665 2.33 -44.44 0.98
CA LEU A 665 2.65 -45.60 0.14
C LEU A 665 1.53 -45.90 -0.87
N GLN A 666 0.32 -45.36 -0.66
CA GLN A 666 -0.83 -45.58 -1.54
C GLN A 666 -1.66 -44.30 -1.72
N ILE A 667 -1.57 -43.70 -2.91
CA ILE A 667 -2.33 -42.50 -3.31
C ILE A 667 -3.27 -42.87 -4.46
N ILE A 668 -4.53 -42.48 -4.35
CA ILE A 668 -5.56 -42.70 -5.38
C ILE A 668 -5.93 -41.34 -6.00
N LYS A 669 -5.40 -41.04 -7.19
CA LYS A 669 -5.65 -39.76 -7.88
C LYS A 669 -5.68 -39.94 -9.40
N TYR A 670 -6.58 -39.24 -10.07
CA TYR A 670 -6.74 -39.26 -11.54
C TYR A 670 -6.99 -40.66 -12.14
N GLY A 671 -7.58 -41.58 -11.37
CA GLY A 671 -7.84 -42.97 -11.81
C GLY A 671 -6.65 -43.92 -11.70
N TYR A 672 -5.54 -43.52 -11.06
CA TYR A 672 -4.35 -44.34 -10.84
C TYR A 672 -4.06 -44.56 -9.35
N ILE A 673 -3.36 -45.67 -9.04
CA ILE A 673 -2.87 -46.00 -7.68
C ILE A 673 -1.33 -46.03 -7.72
N PHE A 674 -0.69 -45.07 -7.06
CA PHE A 674 0.77 -44.91 -7.03
C PHE A 674 1.25 -44.50 -5.62
N SER A 675 2.52 -44.73 -5.31
CA SER A 675 3.14 -44.26 -4.06
C SER A 675 3.72 -42.85 -4.21
N ALA A 676 3.99 -42.18 -3.10
CA ALA A 676 4.71 -40.90 -3.13
C ALA A 676 6.12 -41.02 -3.78
N PHE A 677 6.77 -42.18 -3.67
CA PHE A 677 8.05 -42.43 -4.33
C PHE A 677 7.92 -42.55 -5.86
N ASP A 678 6.86 -43.20 -6.34
CA ASP A 678 6.55 -43.25 -7.78
C ASP A 678 6.32 -41.84 -8.34
N PHE A 679 5.71 -40.96 -7.54
CA PHE A 679 5.47 -39.57 -7.92
C PHE A 679 6.73 -38.69 -7.89
N LEU A 680 7.53 -38.77 -6.82
CA LEU A 680 8.68 -37.88 -6.60
C LEU A 680 9.92 -38.27 -7.41
N ILE A 681 10.19 -39.58 -7.55
CA ILE A 681 11.46 -40.10 -8.09
C ILE A 681 11.27 -41.17 -9.17
N GLY A 682 10.03 -41.47 -9.53
CA GLY A 682 9.65 -42.35 -10.63
C GLY A 682 9.63 -41.65 -12.00
N ALA A 683 9.34 -42.41 -13.06
CA ALA A 683 9.21 -41.89 -14.42
C ALA A 683 7.78 -41.39 -14.74
N GLY A 684 6.80 -41.70 -13.89
CA GLY A 684 5.41 -41.27 -14.03
C GLY A 684 4.45 -42.05 -13.14
N ARG A 685 3.14 -41.75 -13.23
CA ARG A 685 2.08 -42.37 -12.40
C ARG A 685 1.62 -43.76 -12.90
N VAL A 686 2.17 -44.21 -14.02
CA VAL A 686 1.72 -45.40 -14.76
C VAL A 686 2.78 -46.51 -14.71
N GLU A 687 4.04 -46.18 -14.97
CA GLU A 687 5.15 -47.14 -14.94
C GLU A 687 5.82 -47.17 -13.56
N LYS A 688 5.56 -48.24 -12.80
CA LYS A 688 6.15 -48.44 -11.46
C LYS A 688 7.57 -48.99 -11.58
N LEU A 689 8.49 -48.41 -10.82
CA LEU A 689 9.87 -48.88 -10.73
C LEU A 689 10.03 -49.93 -9.63
N SER A 690 11.10 -50.73 -9.69
CA SER A 690 11.43 -51.67 -8.61
C SER A 690 11.80 -50.93 -7.32
N GLU A 691 11.52 -51.52 -6.16
CA GLU A 691 11.85 -50.94 -4.86
C GLU A 691 13.36 -50.65 -4.73
N ILE A 692 14.22 -51.53 -5.26
CA ILE A 692 15.67 -51.35 -5.28
C ILE A 692 16.05 -50.11 -6.11
N THR A 693 15.40 -49.90 -7.26
CA THR A 693 15.64 -48.71 -8.10
C THR A 693 15.22 -47.43 -7.38
N LEU A 694 14.06 -47.44 -6.69
CA LEU A 694 13.58 -46.31 -5.91
C LEU A 694 14.52 -46.02 -4.73
N MET A 695 14.97 -47.03 -4.00
CA MET A 695 15.96 -46.90 -2.93
C MET A 695 17.27 -46.29 -3.41
N MET A 696 17.78 -46.74 -4.57
CA MET A 696 19.01 -46.20 -5.16
C MET A 696 18.84 -44.73 -5.56
N ARG A 697 17.72 -44.36 -6.21
CA ARG A 697 17.41 -42.97 -6.58
C ARG A 697 17.25 -42.07 -5.35
N TRP A 698 16.54 -42.54 -4.33
CA TRP A 698 16.40 -41.85 -3.05
C TRP A 698 17.76 -41.61 -2.39
N SER A 699 18.60 -42.63 -2.33
CA SER A 699 19.95 -42.54 -1.76
C SER A 699 20.80 -41.53 -2.51
N LEU A 700 20.73 -41.49 -3.85
CA LEU A 700 21.46 -40.49 -4.66
C LEU A 700 20.98 -39.05 -4.38
N ILE A 701 19.67 -38.84 -4.24
CA ILE A 701 19.11 -37.53 -3.89
C ILE A 701 19.57 -37.09 -2.50
N LEU A 702 19.59 -38.01 -1.53
CA LEU A 702 20.06 -37.72 -0.18
C LEU A 702 21.57 -37.43 -0.13
N ILE A 703 22.39 -38.14 -0.92
CA ILE A 703 23.82 -37.82 -1.07
C ILE A 703 23.98 -36.42 -1.66
N ALA A 704 23.23 -36.08 -2.71
CA ALA A 704 23.28 -34.76 -3.33
C ALA A 704 22.86 -33.66 -2.34
N PHE A 705 21.79 -33.88 -1.57
CA PHE A 705 21.30 -32.94 -0.57
C PHE A 705 22.32 -32.71 0.56
N GLN A 706 22.94 -33.78 1.10
CA GLN A 706 24.01 -33.66 2.10
C GLN A 706 25.22 -32.90 1.53
N GLY A 707 25.65 -33.27 0.31
CA GLY A 707 26.76 -32.59 -0.38
C GLY A 707 26.51 -31.10 -0.59
N LEU A 708 25.26 -30.72 -0.85
CA LEU A 708 24.85 -29.32 -1.03
C LEU A 708 24.91 -28.50 0.26
N LEU A 709 24.46 -29.08 1.38
CA LEU A 709 24.58 -28.43 2.69
C LEU A 709 26.05 -28.30 3.11
N LEU A 710 26.86 -29.34 2.89
CA LEU A 710 28.29 -29.32 3.16
C LEU A 710 29.04 -28.33 2.27
N SER A 711 28.67 -28.18 1.00
CA SER A 711 29.30 -27.21 0.09
C SER A 711 29.02 -25.77 0.52
N GLY A 712 27.81 -25.47 1.00
CA GLY A 712 27.47 -24.18 1.61
C GLY A 712 28.31 -23.86 2.86
N LEU A 713 28.49 -24.86 3.76
CA LEU A 713 29.37 -24.72 4.93
C LEU A 713 30.83 -24.51 4.54
N PHE A 714 31.29 -25.23 3.51
CA PHE A 714 32.63 -25.11 2.96
C PHE A 714 32.87 -23.73 2.33
N ALA A 715 31.93 -23.25 1.53
CA ALA A 715 31.96 -21.94 0.91
C ALA A 715 32.07 -20.83 1.96
N LEU A 716 31.29 -20.91 3.05
CA LEU A 716 31.35 -19.96 4.16
C LEU A 716 32.69 -19.99 4.89
N LYS A 717 33.25 -21.17 5.18
CA LYS A 717 34.52 -21.31 5.90
C LYS A 717 35.68 -20.61 5.16
N HIS A 718 35.62 -20.57 3.83
CA HIS A 718 36.66 -20.00 2.97
C HIS A 718 36.37 -18.57 2.50
N LEU A 719 35.20 -18.02 2.83
CA LEU A 719 34.91 -16.60 2.61
C LEU A 719 35.87 -15.77 3.47
N PRO A 720 36.65 -14.85 2.88
CA PRO A 720 37.52 -13.97 3.66
C PRO A 720 36.67 -13.21 4.68
N ASN A 721 37.17 -13.05 5.91
CA ASN A 721 36.61 -12.07 6.86
C ASN A 721 36.86 -10.67 6.28
N VAL A 722 36.04 -10.26 5.31
CA VAL A 722 36.07 -8.91 4.77
C VAL A 722 35.52 -8.02 5.87
N SER A 723 36.41 -7.51 6.71
CA SER A 723 36.16 -6.24 7.36
C SER A 723 36.14 -5.21 6.24
N LEU A 724 34.95 -4.96 5.70
CA LEU A 724 34.76 -3.84 4.78
C LEU A 724 35.38 -2.61 5.47
N PRO A 725 36.37 -1.95 4.86
CA PRO A 725 36.94 -0.75 5.45
C PRO A 725 35.79 0.21 5.73
N TYR A 726 35.65 0.57 7.00
CA TYR A 726 34.51 1.31 7.56
C TYR A 726 34.52 2.79 7.11
N GLN A 727 34.83 3.05 5.84
CA GLN A 727 35.02 4.40 5.30
C GLN A 727 34.34 4.67 3.95
N THR A 728 33.69 3.70 3.30
CA THR A 728 32.75 4.04 2.22
C THR A 728 31.39 4.34 2.82
N GLY A 729 30.86 5.53 2.50
CA GLY A 729 29.71 6.15 3.15
C GLY A 729 28.57 5.17 3.39
N LYS A 730 28.35 4.81 4.66
CA LYS A 730 27.11 4.16 5.07
C LYS A 730 25.97 5.04 4.59
N VAL A 731 25.24 4.59 3.57
CA VAL A 731 23.85 4.99 3.41
C VAL A 731 23.21 4.57 4.72
N LYS A 732 23.09 5.53 5.64
CA LYS A 732 22.61 5.25 6.99
C LYS A 732 21.20 4.69 6.80
N ALA A 733 20.80 3.68 7.56
CA ALA A 733 19.52 2.99 7.35
C ALA A 733 18.32 3.96 7.19
N HIS A 734 18.36 5.13 7.85
CA HIS A 734 17.36 6.18 7.65
C HIS A 734 17.29 6.81 6.26
N HIS A 735 18.36 6.86 5.47
CA HIS A 735 18.31 7.32 4.07
C HIS A 735 17.62 6.27 3.19
N VAL A 736 17.82 4.98 3.46
CA VAL A 736 17.07 3.89 2.80
C VAL A 736 15.61 3.96 3.21
N TYR A 737 15.30 4.11 4.51
CA TYR A 737 13.93 4.26 4.98
C TYR A 737 13.24 5.50 4.41
N LEU A 738 13.96 6.63 4.32
CA LEU A 738 13.45 7.86 3.71
C LEU A 738 13.20 7.67 2.21
N GLY A 739 14.12 7.01 1.48
CA GLY A 739 13.92 6.68 0.07
C GLY A 739 12.71 5.76 -0.14
N CYS A 740 12.56 4.71 0.67
CA CYS A 740 11.39 3.84 0.62
C CYS A 740 10.11 4.59 0.96
N LEU A 741 10.12 5.45 1.99
CA LEU A 741 8.98 6.29 2.35
C LEU A 741 8.61 7.24 1.23
N LEU A 742 9.58 7.89 0.57
CA LEU A 742 9.33 8.77 -0.57
C LEU A 742 8.76 8.02 -1.77
N ILE A 743 9.22 6.79 -2.05
CA ILE A 743 8.65 5.93 -3.09
C ILE A 743 7.21 5.53 -2.74
N ILE A 744 6.96 5.14 -1.48
CA ILE A 744 5.62 4.77 -1.01
C ILE A 744 4.70 5.99 -1.06
N PHE A 745 5.10 7.14 -0.54
CA PHE A 745 4.32 8.38 -0.59
C PHE A 745 4.13 8.89 -2.00
N GLY A 746 5.13 8.79 -2.88
CA GLY A 746 5.00 9.12 -4.29
C GLY A 746 4.02 8.20 -5.01
N TYR A 747 4.07 6.89 -4.74
CA TYR A 747 3.15 5.91 -5.29
C TYR A 747 1.72 6.11 -4.77
N VAL A 748 1.55 6.16 -3.45
CA VAL A 748 0.26 6.37 -2.79
C VAL A 748 -0.32 7.73 -3.18
N GLY A 749 0.50 8.78 -3.20
CA GLY A 749 0.11 10.12 -3.63
C GLY A 749 -0.32 10.14 -5.09
N ASN A 750 0.42 9.51 -6.00
CA ASN A 750 0.00 9.37 -7.40
C ASN A 750 -1.30 8.56 -7.54
N ARG A 751 -1.50 7.51 -6.74
CA ARG A 751 -2.73 6.70 -6.78
C ARG A 751 -3.92 7.38 -6.15
N LEU A 752 -3.74 8.24 -5.16
CA LEU A 752 -4.83 8.99 -4.53
C LEU A 752 -5.15 10.28 -5.29
N PHE A 753 -4.14 10.96 -5.82
CA PHE A 753 -4.27 12.34 -6.35
C PHE A 753 -3.84 12.51 -7.81
N GLY A 754 -3.11 11.55 -8.40
CA GLY A 754 -2.57 11.65 -9.76
C GLY A 754 -3.50 11.11 -10.86
N GLU A 755 -4.33 10.10 -10.54
CA GLU A 755 -5.43 9.67 -11.40
C GLU A 755 -6.73 10.24 -10.83
N HIS A 756 -7.31 11.26 -11.47
CA HIS A 756 -8.52 11.99 -11.03
C HIS A 756 -9.71 11.08 -10.62
N LEU A 757 -9.67 9.81 -11.00
CA LEU A 757 -10.71 8.82 -10.83
C LEU A 757 -10.56 8.00 -9.52
N HIS A 758 -9.36 7.81 -9.00
CA HIS A 758 -9.15 7.00 -7.79
C HIS A 758 -9.61 7.72 -6.51
N TRP A 759 -9.42 9.04 -6.49
CA TRP A 759 -10.03 9.92 -5.49
C TRP A 759 -11.55 9.87 -5.52
N GLN A 760 -12.15 9.80 -6.72
CA GLN A 760 -13.60 9.72 -6.87
C GLN A 760 -14.19 8.43 -6.29
N THR A 761 -13.50 7.29 -6.38
CA THR A 761 -13.95 6.04 -5.72
C THR A 761 -13.97 6.19 -4.19
N LEU A 762 -12.96 6.86 -3.61
CA LEU A 762 -12.95 7.19 -2.18
C LEU A 762 -14.03 8.22 -1.83
N ALA A 763 -14.16 9.27 -2.64
CA ALA A 763 -15.17 10.30 -2.45
C ALA A 763 -16.57 9.68 -2.50
N GLN A 764 -16.88 8.86 -3.52
CA GLN A 764 -18.14 8.12 -3.65
C GLN A 764 -18.44 7.22 -2.46
N TYR A 765 -17.43 6.55 -1.91
CA TYR A 765 -17.58 5.75 -0.69
C TYR A 765 -17.99 6.59 0.53
N PHE A 766 -17.43 7.81 0.64
CA PHE A 766 -17.71 8.71 1.77
C PHE A 766 -18.88 9.68 1.53
N THR A 767 -19.30 9.88 0.27
CA THR A 767 -20.42 10.75 -0.09
C THR A 767 -21.74 9.97 -0.14
N GLN A 768 -22.68 10.37 0.71
CA GLN A 768 -24.13 10.23 0.52
C GLN A 768 -24.74 8.82 0.42
N ASP A 769 -24.18 7.78 1.05
CA ASP A 769 -25.04 6.60 1.37
C ASP A 769 -26.17 6.97 2.35
N ALA A 770 -26.02 8.06 3.12
CA ALA A 770 -27.06 8.56 4.03
C ALA A 770 -28.22 9.33 3.35
N GLU A 771 -28.08 9.76 2.09
CA GLU A 771 -29.10 10.56 1.37
C GLU A 771 -29.78 9.79 0.21
N ARG A 772 -29.30 8.59 -0.14
CA ARG A 772 -29.93 7.76 -1.17
C ARG A 772 -31.25 7.18 -0.66
N SER A 773 -32.33 7.36 -1.42
CA SER A 773 -33.66 6.83 -1.06
C SER A 773 -33.83 5.34 -1.36
N PHE A 774 -32.79 4.64 -1.85
CA PHE A 774 -32.83 3.25 -2.26
C PHE A 774 -31.49 2.54 -2.01
N ASN A 775 -31.55 1.22 -1.85
CA ASN A 775 -30.39 0.36 -1.57
C ASN A 775 -29.96 -0.41 -2.83
N LEU A 776 -28.76 -1.00 -2.75
CA LEU A 776 -28.30 -2.04 -3.66
C LEU A 776 -29.30 -3.19 -3.71
N ASP A 777 -29.61 -3.65 -4.92
CA ASP A 777 -30.44 -4.81 -5.14
C ASP A 777 -29.62 -6.10 -5.08
N ASN A 778 -29.84 -6.86 -3.99
CA ASN A 778 -29.26 -8.16 -3.72
C ASN A 778 -30.31 -9.30 -3.80
N SER A 779 -31.38 -9.12 -4.58
CA SER A 779 -32.40 -10.15 -4.78
C SER A 779 -31.82 -11.48 -5.25
N GLU A 780 -32.42 -12.58 -4.83
CA GLU A 780 -32.17 -13.92 -5.38
C GLU A 780 -33.32 -14.34 -6.31
N ALA A 781 -33.05 -15.25 -7.24
CA ALA A 781 -34.12 -15.82 -8.06
C ALA A 781 -35.12 -16.58 -7.18
N GLN A 782 -36.42 -16.35 -7.41
CA GLN A 782 -37.47 -17.13 -6.77
C GLN A 782 -37.54 -18.53 -7.39
N VAL A 783 -37.26 -19.54 -6.58
CA VAL A 783 -37.45 -20.95 -6.95
C VAL A 783 -38.82 -21.39 -6.40
N PRO A 784 -39.71 -21.99 -7.21
CA PRO A 784 -40.99 -22.47 -6.72
C PRO A 784 -40.81 -23.64 -5.73
N ASP A 785 -41.65 -23.69 -4.69
CA ASP A 785 -41.65 -24.77 -3.69
C ASP A 785 -41.88 -26.16 -4.31
N ILE A 786 -42.64 -26.22 -5.42
CA ILE A 786 -42.93 -27.44 -6.16
C ILE A 786 -42.38 -27.31 -7.57
N ILE A 787 -41.31 -28.07 -7.85
CA ILE A 787 -40.67 -28.12 -9.17
C ILE A 787 -41.41 -29.14 -10.04
N THR A 788 -42.16 -28.64 -11.03
CA THR A 788 -42.82 -29.49 -12.03
C THR A 788 -42.14 -29.31 -13.37
N SER A 789 -41.42 -30.33 -13.84
CA SER A 789 -40.84 -30.30 -15.19
C SER A 789 -41.91 -30.44 -16.26
N GLY A 790 -41.78 -29.64 -17.31
CA GLY A 790 -42.59 -29.77 -18.52
C GLY A 790 -42.17 -30.97 -19.37
N ILE A 791 -42.81 -31.14 -20.51
CA ILE A 791 -42.49 -32.16 -21.50
C ILE A 791 -41.44 -31.59 -22.47
N ILE A 792 -40.42 -32.39 -22.79
CA ILE A 792 -39.39 -32.06 -23.77
C ILE A 792 -39.72 -32.82 -25.04
N TYR A 793 -39.73 -32.14 -26.19
CA TYR A 793 -39.99 -32.75 -27.50
C TYR A 793 -38.76 -32.64 -28.38
N LEU A 794 -38.41 -33.71 -29.10
CA LEU A 794 -37.46 -33.70 -30.21
C LEU A 794 -38.24 -33.99 -31.49
N ASN A 795 -38.29 -33.03 -32.41
CA ASN A 795 -39.09 -33.09 -33.65
C ASN A 795 -40.55 -33.52 -33.39
N GLY A 796 -41.17 -32.92 -32.38
CA GLY A 796 -42.57 -33.19 -31.99
C GLY A 796 -42.78 -34.48 -31.19
N LYS A 797 -41.76 -35.31 -30.96
CA LYS A 797 -41.87 -36.54 -30.17
C LYS A 797 -41.37 -36.33 -28.73
N PRO A 798 -42.12 -36.74 -27.69
CA PRO A 798 -41.69 -36.56 -26.31
C PRO A 798 -40.41 -37.34 -26.00
N VAL A 799 -39.53 -36.73 -25.23
CA VAL A 799 -38.26 -37.27 -24.76
C VAL A 799 -38.18 -37.10 -23.25
N GLU A 800 -37.62 -38.11 -22.58
CA GLU A 800 -37.63 -38.22 -21.12
C GLU A 800 -36.89 -37.09 -20.39
N ASN A 801 -35.79 -36.58 -20.95
CA ASN A 801 -35.01 -35.51 -20.35
C ASN A 801 -34.13 -34.78 -21.39
N LEU A 802 -33.61 -33.62 -21.00
CA LEU A 802 -32.85 -32.72 -21.86
C LEU A 802 -31.54 -33.36 -22.34
N VAL A 803 -30.89 -34.16 -21.48
CA VAL A 803 -29.67 -34.89 -21.84
C VAL A 803 -29.93 -35.86 -22.99
N LYS A 804 -31.02 -36.62 -22.93
CA LYS A 804 -31.41 -37.56 -23.99
C LYS A 804 -31.85 -36.83 -25.26
N ALA A 805 -32.55 -35.71 -25.14
CA ALA A 805 -32.93 -34.89 -26.30
C ALA A 805 -31.69 -34.35 -27.04
N PHE A 806 -30.75 -33.75 -26.31
CA PHE A 806 -29.53 -33.16 -26.88
C PHE A 806 -28.58 -34.23 -27.43
N ALA A 807 -28.51 -35.40 -26.81
CA ALA A 807 -27.69 -36.50 -27.29
C ALA A 807 -28.23 -37.14 -28.58
N LYS A 808 -29.55 -37.07 -28.81
CA LYS A 808 -30.23 -37.63 -29.99
C LYS A 808 -30.42 -36.63 -31.12
N ALA A 809 -30.42 -35.34 -30.82
CA ALA A 809 -30.56 -34.27 -31.80
C ALA A 809 -29.49 -34.39 -32.89
N LYS A 810 -29.92 -34.22 -34.13
CA LYS A 810 -29.09 -34.09 -35.33
C LYS A 810 -29.19 -32.66 -35.85
N ASP A 811 -28.34 -32.35 -36.82
CA ASP A 811 -28.33 -31.02 -37.42
C ASP A 811 -29.71 -30.67 -37.98
N HIS A 812 -30.13 -29.42 -37.80
CA HIS A 812 -31.45 -28.90 -38.21
C HIS A 812 -32.67 -29.46 -37.46
N ASP A 813 -32.48 -30.25 -36.40
CA ASP A 813 -33.60 -30.70 -35.57
C ASP A 813 -34.22 -29.55 -34.75
N THR A 814 -35.44 -29.75 -34.27
CA THR A 814 -36.12 -28.85 -33.33
C THR A 814 -36.32 -29.54 -31.98
N ILE A 815 -35.87 -28.89 -30.91
CA ILE A 815 -36.16 -29.27 -29.54
C ILE A 815 -37.16 -28.27 -28.96
N ARG A 816 -38.34 -28.71 -28.54
CA ARG A 816 -39.33 -27.86 -27.87
C ARG A 816 -39.42 -28.17 -26.38
N LEU A 817 -39.37 -27.15 -25.54
CA LEU A 817 -39.58 -27.24 -24.10
C LEU A 817 -40.96 -26.65 -23.78
N SER A 818 -41.86 -27.45 -23.23
CA SER A 818 -43.15 -26.91 -22.77
C SER A 818 -42.99 -26.11 -21.47
N LYS A 819 -44.02 -25.36 -21.10
CA LYS A 819 -44.05 -24.69 -19.77
C LYS A 819 -43.69 -25.67 -18.65
N GLY A 820 -42.80 -25.25 -17.74
CA GLY A 820 -42.35 -26.02 -16.59
C GLY A 820 -40.93 -25.71 -16.16
N TYR A 821 -40.55 -26.23 -14.99
CA TYR A 821 -39.26 -26.01 -14.35
C TYR A 821 -38.32 -27.20 -14.56
N TYR A 822 -37.23 -26.97 -15.27
CA TYR A 822 -36.25 -27.96 -15.68
C TYR A 822 -34.97 -27.79 -14.88
N GLN A 823 -34.86 -28.52 -13.77
CA GLN A 823 -33.62 -28.61 -13.01
C GLN A 823 -32.61 -29.56 -13.72
N GLN A 824 -32.24 -29.23 -14.95
CA GLN A 824 -31.49 -30.07 -15.88
C GLN A 824 -30.42 -29.26 -16.62
N ALA A 825 -29.38 -29.95 -17.09
CA ALA A 825 -28.31 -29.36 -17.89
C ALA A 825 -27.85 -30.36 -18.95
N ALA A 826 -27.44 -29.87 -20.13
CA ALA A 826 -27.16 -30.73 -21.29
C ALA A 826 -26.07 -30.17 -22.22
N VAL A 827 -25.56 -31.05 -23.09
CA VAL A 827 -24.52 -30.72 -24.07
C VAL A 827 -25.05 -31.01 -25.47
N LEU A 828 -25.20 -29.98 -26.30
CA LEU A 828 -25.69 -30.11 -27.67
C LEU A 828 -24.50 -30.21 -28.62
N LYS A 829 -24.41 -31.30 -29.39
CA LYS A 829 -23.34 -31.47 -30.39
C LYS A 829 -23.76 -31.08 -31.80
N ALA A 830 -25.05 -31.17 -32.11
CA ALA A 830 -25.61 -30.86 -33.41
C ALA A 830 -25.63 -29.35 -33.68
N SER A 831 -25.54 -29.00 -34.97
CA SER A 831 -25.56 -27.64 -35.51
C SER A 831 -26.95 -27.26 -36.04
N HIS A 832 -27.25 -25.97 -36.15
CA HIS A 832 -28.52 -25.47 -36.71
C HIS A 832 -29.80 -26.00 -36.02
N VAL A 833 -29.70 -26.46 -34.77
CA VAL A 833 -30.84 -26.92 -33.98
C VAL A 833 -31.62 -25.72 -33.45
N SER A 834 -32.94 -25.79 -33.55
CA SER A 834 -33.85 -24.80 -32.95
C SER A 834 -34.33 -25.30 -31.59
N ILE A 835 -34.00 -24.59 -30.51
CA ILE A 835 -34.48 -24.85 -29.16
C ILE A 835 -35.58 -23.83 -28.84
N ILE A 836 -36.84 -24.26 -28.87
CA ILE A 836 -38.01 -23.39 -28.67
C ILE A 836 -38.62 -23.67 -27.30
N ALA A 837 -38.55 -22.70 -26.40
CA ALA A 837 -39.15 -22.74 -25.08
C ALA A 837 -40.49 -22.01 -25.07
N GLU A 838 -41.54 -22.69 -24.60
CA GLU A 838 -42.84 -22.06 -24.37
C GLU A 838 -42.78 -21.10 -23.18
N PRO A 839 -43.64 -20.06 -23.12
CA PRO A 839 -43.69 -19.13 -22.00
C PRO A 839 -43.80 -19.85 -20.64
N GLY A 840 -42.82 -19.59 -19.76
CA GLY A 840 -42.69 -20.24 -18.46
C GLY A 840 -41.93 -21.58 -18.48
N ALA A 841 -41.16 -21.87 -19.52
CA ALA A 841 -40.15 -22.93 -19.53
C ALA A 841 -38.83 -22.41 -18.97
N VAL A 842 -38.46 -22.90 -17.77
CA VAL A 842 -37.35 -22.35 -16.97
C VAL A 842 -36.28 -23.42 -16.74
N ILE A 843 -35.02 -23.14 -17.09
CA ILE A 843 -33.87 -24.01 -16.77
C ILE A 843 -33.08 -23.41 -15.59
N PHE A 844 -32.80 -24.21 -14.56
CA PHE A 844 -32.12 -23.69 -13.37
C PHE A 844 -31.30 -24.72 -12.58
N GLY A 845 -30.36 -24.23 -11.76
CA GLY A 845 -29.73 -24.99 -10.66
C GLY A 845 -28.75 -26.10 -11.04
N LYS A 846 -28.64 -26.51 -12.31
CA LYS A 846 -27.73 -27.58 -12.77
C LYS A 846 -26.78 -27.10 -13.85
N THR A 847 -25.58 -27.68 -13.86
CA THR A 847 -24.54 -27.39 -14.84
C THR A 847 -23.95 -28.66 -15.45
N LYS A 848 -23.33 -28.54 -16.63
CA LYS A 848 -22.53 -29.58 -17.26
C LYS A 848 -21.06 -29.18 -17.35
N HIS A 849 -20.20 -30.16 -17.08
CA HIS A 849 -18.73 -30.03 -17.14
C HIS A 849 -18.15 -28.90 -16.28
N GLY A 850 -18.85 -28.48 -15.23
CA GLY A 850 -18.46 -27.30 -14.44
C GLY A 850 -18.46 -26.00 -15.27
N LYS A 851 -19.35 -25.88 -16.28
CA LYS A 851 -19.35 -24.72 -17.21
C LYS A 851 -20.68 -23.96 -17.27
N GLY A 852 -21.79 -24.63 -17.56
CA GLY A 852 -23.05 -23.94 -17.78
C GLY A 852 -24.26 -24.87 -17.89
N ALA A 853 -25.46 -24.29 -17.98
CA ALA A 853 -26.71 -25.05 -18.08
C ALA A 853 -26.79 -25.77 -19.44
N LEU A 854 -26.63 -25.03 -20.53
CA LEU A 854 -26.54 -25.56 -21.88
C LEU A 854 -25.13 -25.34 -22.44
N VAL A 855 -24.41 -26.43 -22.73
CA VAL A 855 -23.11 -26.37 -23.42
C VAL A 855 -23.32 -26.68 -24.90
N ILE A 856 -23.20 -25.66 -25.74
CA ILE A 856 -23.51 -25.72 -27.17
C ILE A 856 -22.22 -25.92 -27.96
N LYS A 857 -21.96 -27.14 -28.42
CA LYS A 857 -20.76 -27.51 -29.19
C LYS A 857 -20.95 -27.42 -30.70
N GLY A 858 -22.19 -27.57 -31.18
CA GLY A 858 -22.52 -27.40 -32.59
C GLY A 858 -22.67 -25.93 -32.97
N ASP A 859 -22.67 -25.68 -34.27
CA ASP A 859 -22.58 -24.35 -34.86
C ASP A 859 -23.98 -23.79 -35.18
N ASP A 860 -24.13 -22.46 -35.13
CA ASP A 860 -25.27 -21.67 -35.60
C ASP A 860 -26.64 -22.17 -35.12
N ASN A 861 -26.71 -22.52 -33.84
CA ASN A 861 -27.93 -22.94 -33.17
C ASN A 861 -28.83 -21.73 -32.83
N TYR A 862 -30.13 -21.97 -32.72
CA TYR A 862 -31.14 -20.95 -32.42
C TYR A 862 -31.86 -21.31 -31.12
N ILE A 863 -31.97 -20.37 -30.18
CA ILE A 863 -32.68 -20.55 -28.91
C ILE A 863 -33.71 -19.45 -28.75
N GLU A 864 -34.95 -19.83 -28.49
CA GLU A 864 -36.06 -18.89 -28.34
C GLU A 864 -36.85 -19.13 -27.05
N GLY A 865 -37.25 -18.06 -26.37
CA GLY A 865 -38.25 -18.10 -25.29
C GLY A 865 -37.75 -18.65 -23.95
N LEU A 866 -36.45 -18.99 -23.86
CA LEU A 866 -35.90 -19.71 -22.72
C LEU A 866 -35.64 -18.77 -21.54
N GLU A 867 -36.17 -19.14 -20.37
CA GLU A 867 -35.77 -18.55 -19.09
C GLU A 867 -34.67 -19.38 -18.44
N CYS A 868 -33.64 -18.74 -17.87
CA CYS A 868 -32.58 -19.43 -17.15
C CYS A 868 -32.04 -18.65 -15.96
N HIS A 869 -31.88 -19.33 -14.82
CA HIS A 869 -31.35 -18.72 -13.59
C HIS A 869 -30.64 -19.71 -12.65
N SER A 870 -30.05 -19.20 -11.58
CA SER A 870 -29.41 -19.99 -10.51
C SER A 870 -28.32 -20.95 -11.00
N ILE A 871 -27.46 -20.47 -11.92
CA ILE A 871 -26.36 -21.26 -12.48
C ILE A 871 -25.04 -20.89 -11.78
N TYR A 872 -24.50 -21.84 -11.01
CA TYR A 872 -23.29 -21.66 -10.22
C TYR A 872 -22.29 -22.82 -10.41
N VAL A 873 -21.01 -22.49 -10.49
CA VAL A 873 -19.88 -23.44 -10.56
C VAL A 873 -18.75 -22.97 -9.63
N SER A 874 -17.86 -23.90 -9.25
CA SER A 874 -16.82 -23.67 -8.24
C SER A 874 -15.74 -22.66 -8.64
N ASP A 875 -15.50 -22.48 -9.94
CA ASP A 875 -14.55 -21.52 -10.51
C ASP A 875 -15.20 -20.19 -10.88
N ASN A 876 -16.45 -19.96 -10.43
CA ASN A 876 -17.19 -18.70 -10.59
C ASN A 876 -17.36 -18.22 -12.04
N ASN A 877 -17.47 -19.16 -13.00
CA ASN A 877 -17.65 -18.85 -14.42
C ASN A 877 -18.89 -19.49 -15.07
N GLY A 878 -19.88 -19.83 -14.24
CA GLY A 878 -21.08 -20.56 -14.63
C GLY A 878 -21.98 -19.71 -15.49
N VAL A 879 -22.46 -20.24 -16.62
CA VAL A 879 -23.33 -19.49 -17.54
C VAL A 879 -24.57 -20.25 -17.94
N CYS A 880 -25.65 -19.54 -18.24
CA CYS A 880 -26.83 -20.16 -18.87
C CYS A 880 -26.45 -20.85 -20.18
N ILE A 881 -25.72 -20.15 -21.06
CA ILE A 881 -25.24 -20.68 -22.34
C ILE A 881 -23.72 -20.64 -22.42
N ARG A 882 -23.09 -21.82 -22.52
CA ARG A 882 -21.66 -21.98 -22.81
C ARG A 882 -21.50 -22.36 -24.28
N LEU A 883 -21.09 -21.41 -25.13
CA LEU A 883 -20.83 -21.66 -26.54
C LEU A 883 -19.41 -22.22 -26.75
N GLU A 884 -19.32 -23.39 -27.39
CA GLU A 884 -18.08 -24.02 -27.85
C GLU A 884 -18.07 -24.26 -29.37
N GLY A 885 -19.22 -24.11 -30.03
CA GLY A 885 -19.38 -24.05 -31.50
C GLY A 885 -19.06 -22.66 -32.07
N ARG A 886 -19.45 -22.43 -33.32
CA ARG A 886 -19.46 -21.13 -34.01
C ARG A 886 -20.86 -20.58 -34.01
N GLY A 887 -21.02 -19.30 -33.68
CA GLY A 887 -22.30 -18.60 -33.80
C GLY A 887 -23.45 -19.14 -32.95
N ILE A 888 -24.40 -18.26 -32.62
CA ILE A 888 -25.66 -18.61 -31.95
C ILE A 888 -26.62 -17.45 -32.07
N THR A 889 -27.92 -17.74 -32.20
CA THR A 889 -28.98 -16.74 -32.08
C THR A 889 -29.79 -17.00 -30.81
N LEU A 890 -29.93 -15.97 -29.98
CA LEU A 890 -30.78 -15.95 -28.79
C LEU A 890 -31.89 -14.94 -29.03
N ASN A 891 -33.14 -15.40 -29.09
CA ASN A 891 -34.29 -14.56 -29.32
C ASN A 891 -35.29 -14.70 -28.16
N ASN A 892 -35.81 -13.59 -27.63
CA ASN A 892 -36.80 -13.63 -26.54
C ASN A 892 -36.37 -14.51 -25.35
N VAL A 893 -35.09 -14.48 -24.96
CA VAL A 893 -34.59 -15.22 -23.80
C VAL A 893 -34.60 -14.33 -22.55
N TYR A 894 -34.76 -14.94 -21.38
CA TYR A 894 -34.71 -14.24 -20.09
C TYR A 894 -33.69 -14.90 -19.16
N PHE A 895 -32.48 -14.35 -19.08
CA PHE A 895 -31.40 -14.91 -18.26
C PHE A 895 -31.13 -14.02 -17.06
N HIS A 896 -31.25 -14.56 -15.85
CA HIS A 896 -31.15 -13.75 -14.65
C HIS A 896 -30.59 -14.51 -13.45
N HIS A 897 -30.11 -13.79 -12.42
CA HIS A 897 -29.76 -14.35 -11.11
C HIS A 897 -28.87 -15.61 -11.22
N ALA A 898 -27.82 -15.50 -12.02
CA ALA A 898 -26.84 -16.55 -12.28
C ALA A 898 -25.46 -15.91 -12.29
N GLN A 899 -24.40 -16.73 -12.29
CA GLN A 899 -23.04 -16.20 -12.42
C GLN A 899 -22.90 -15.44 -13.76
N GLY A 900 -23.39 -15.95 -14.88
CA GLY A 900 -23.46 -15.21 -16.15
C GLY A 900 -24.53 -15.72 -17.12
N GLY A 901 -24.79 -14.95 -18.18
CA GLY A 901 -25.78 -15.29 -19.20
C GLY A 901 -25.18 -16.13 -20.33
N LEU A 902 -24.21 -15.57 -21.06
CA LEU A 902 -23.54 -16.26 -22.17
C LEU A 902 -22.03 -16.08 -22.11
N LEU A 903 -21.30 -17.19 -22.36
CA LEU A 903 -19.88 -17.15 -22.71
C LEU A 903 -19.68 -17.66 -24.14
N GLY A 904 -19.08 -16.80 -24.97
CA GLY A 904 -18.77 -17.06 -26.37
C GLY A 904 -17.61 -18.02 -26.59
N SER A 905 -17.37 -18.34 -27.87
CA SER A 905 -16.39 -19.31 -28.33
C SER A 905 -15.24 -18.65 -29.09
N LYS A 906 -14.03 -19.23 -28.98
CA LYS A 906 -12.87 -18.83 -29.79
C LYS A 906 -12.97 -19.26 -31.26
N LYS A 907 -13.99 -20.03 -31.64
CA LYS A 907 -14.19 -20.48 -33.03
C LYS A 907 -14.79 -19.42 -33.96
N GLY A 908 -15.30 -18.31 -33.40
CA GLY A 908 -15.93 -17.22 -34.16
C GLY A 908 -17.42 -17.44 -34.44
N GLY A 909 -17.92 -16.84 -35.52
CA GLY A 909 -19.33 -16.83 -35.90
C GLY A 909 -20.11 -15.66 -35.32
N ASP A 910 -21.37 -15.53 -35.73
CA ASP A 910 -22.25 -14.43 -35.32
C ASP A 910 -23.00 -14.82 -34.06
N ILE A 911 -22.89 -13.98 -33.03
CA ILE A 911 -23.68 -14.05 -31.81
C ILE A 911 -24.75 -12.98 -31.93
N VAL A 912 -26.00 -13.40 -32.10
CA VAL A 912 -27.16 -12.52 -32.30
C VAL A 912 -28.06 -12.61 -31.08
N ILE A 913 -28.40 -11.45 -30.50
CA ILE A 913 -29.29 -11.34 -29.34
C ILE A 913 -30.42 -10.38 -29.69
N GLU A 914 -31.65 -10.89 -29.68
CA GLU A 914 -32.84 -10.14 -30.09
C GLU A 914 -33.94 -10.29 -29.05
N ASN A 915 -34.69 -9.22 -28.80
CA ASN A 915 -35.91 -9.25 -27.96
C ASN A 915 -35.69 -9.84 -26.56
N SER A 916 -34.46 -9.79 -26.03
CA SER A 916 -34.05 -10.60 -24.88
C SER A 916 -33.78 -9.74 -23.65
N ARG A 917 -33.78 -10.37 -22.46
CA ARG A 917 -33.50 -9.72 -21.19
C ARG A 917 -32.44 -10.49 -20.40
N PHE A 918 -31.40 -9.78 -20.00
CA PHE A 918 -30.30 -10.25 -19.17
C PHE A 918 -30.28 -9.38 -17.92
N GLU A 919 -30.44 -9.93 -16.72
CA GLU A 919 -30.42 -9.09 -15.53
C GLU A 919 -29.99 -9.77 -14.23
N HIS A 920 -29.47 -8.99 -13.27
CA HIS A 920 -29.01 -9.53 -11.98
C HIS A 920 -28.02 -10.70 -12.14
N LEU A 921 -27.20 -10.64 -13.19
CA LEU A 921 -26.10 -11.58 -13.43
C LEU A 921 -24.86 -11.15 -12.63
N GLY A 922 -23.77 -11.93 -12.67
CA GLY A 922 -22.63 -11.72 -11.77
C GLY A 922 -22.94 -12.11 -10.32
N ASP A 923 -23.92 -12.99 -10.11
CA ASP A 923 -24.35 -13.36 -8.75
C ASP A 923 -23.25 -14.15 -8.00
N SER A 924 -22.77 -13.56 -6.90
CA SER A 924 -21.64 -14.04 -6.09
C SER A 924 -20.35 -14.34 -6.88
N ALA A 925 -20.21 -13.80 -8.09
CA ALA A 925 -19.09 -14.04 -9.00
C ALA A 925 -18.73 -12.78 -9.78
N PHE A 926 -17.43 -12.53 -9.97
CA PHE A 926 -16.95 -11.50 -10.89
C PHE A 926 -17.16 -11.98 -12.34
N TYR A 927 -18.32 -11.69 -12.91
CA TYR A 927 -18.69 -12.18 -14.23
C TYR A 927 -19.65 -11.23 -14.95
N HIS A 928 -19.66 -11.30 -16.28
CA HIS A 928 -20.39 -10.37 -17.15
C HIS A 928 -21.76 -10.92 -17.54
N GLY A 929 -22.71 -10.04 -17.85
CA GLY A 929 -24.02 -10.44 -18.36
C GLY A 929 -23.88 -11.32 -19.60
N ILE A 930 -23.09 -10.82 -20.58
CA ILE A 930 -22.53 -11.63 -21.66
C ILE A 930 -21.03 -11.38 -21.82
N TYR A 931 -20.32 -12.42 -22.26
CA TYR A 931 -18.90 -12.35 -22.56
C TYR A 931 -18.58 -13.03 -23.90
N THR A 932 -18.31 -12.25 -24.95
CA THR A 932 -17.92 -12.81 -26.25
C THR A 932 -16.39 -12.91 -26.40
N LEU A 933 -15.95 -13.86 -27.23
CA LEU A 933 -14.54 -14.09 -27.54
C LEU A 933 -14.25 -13.80 -29.02
N ALA A 934 -13.05 -13.32 -29.32
CA ALA A 934 -12.58 -13.19 -30.69
C ALA A 934 -12.41 -14.59 -31.35
N PRO A 935 -12.69 -14.74 -32.67
CA PRO A 935 -13.04 -13.70 -33.65
C PRO A 935 -14.55 -13.64 -33.98
N SER A 936 -15.45 -13.65 -32.98
CA SER A 936 -16.90 -13.53 -33.23
C SER A 936 -17.32 -12.12 -33.67
N ARG A 937 -18.56 -11.98 -34.19
CA ARG A 937 -19.29 -10.70 -34.31
C ARG A 937 -20.49 -10.72 -33.37
N LEU A 938 -20.78 -9.61 -32.71
CA LEU A 938 -21.89 -9.49 -31.76
C LEU A 938 -22.91 -8.47 -32.28
N PHE A 939 -24.17 -8.90 -32.36
CA PHE A 939 -25.31 -8.07 -32.72
C PHE A 939 -26.37 -8.15 -31.62
N ILE A 940 -26.76 -6.99 -31.09
CA ILE A 940 -27.78 -6.85 -30.05
C ILE A 940 -28.82 -5.87 -30.54
N ASN A 941 -30.08 -6.30 -30.56
CA ASN A 941 -31.20 -5.48 -30.96
C ASN A 941 -32.40 -5.68 -30.03
N ASN A 942 -33.12 -4.60 -29.73
CA ASN A 942 -34.37 -4.63 -28.94
C ASN A 942 -34.26 -5.43 -27.63
N SER A 943 -33.16 -5.26 -26.88
CA SER A 943 -32.85 -6.10 -25.71
C SER A 943 -32.53 -5.28 -24.46
N TYR A 944 -32.62 -5.93 -23.30
CA TYR A 944 -32.43 -5.32 -21.98
C TYR A 944 -31.26 -6.01 -21.27
N PHE A 945 -30.31 -5.22 -20.79
CA PHE A 945 -29.18 -5.66 -19.97
C PHE A 945 -29.14 -4.82 -18.69
N LEU A 946 -29.58 -5.41 -17.57
CA LEU A 946 -29.96 -4.68 -16.39
C LEU A 946 -29.25 -5.20 -15.12
N ASN A 947 -28.62 -4.29 -14.39
CA ASN A 947 -28.17 -4.50 -13.01
C ASN A 947 -27.25 -5.72 -12.80
N ASN A 948 -26.25 -5.91 -13.66
CA ASN A 948 -25.18 -6.88 -13.42
C ASN A 948 -24.40 -6.52 -12.14
N ARG A 949 -23.96 -7.52 -11.39
CA ARG A 949 -23.42 -7.37 -10.04
C ARG A 949 -21.92 -7.67 -9.97
N ASN A 950 -21.35 -7.42 -8.79
CA ASN A 950 -19.99 -7.81 -8.40
C ASN A 950 -18.89 -7.38 -9.37
N GLY A 951 -18.97 -6.14 -9.88
CA GLY A 951 -17.93 -5.54 -10.72
C GLY A 951 -17.84 -6.16 -12.13
N GLY A 952 -18.80 -6.99 -12.52
CA GLY A 952 -18.94 -7.42 -13.90
C GLY A 952 -19.43 -6.30 -14.81
N HIS A 953 -19.49 -6.57 -16.11
CA HIS A 953 -20.03 -5.65 -17.11
C HIS A 953 -21.38 -6.18 -17.57
N GLU A 954 -22.30 -5.30 -17.94
CA GLU A 954 -23.51 -5.74 -18.62
C GLU A 954 -23.14 -6.51 -19.90
N ILE A 955 -22.21 -5.94 -20.68
CA ILE A 955 -21.69 -6.51 -21.92
C ILE A 955 -20.16 -6.43 -21.95
N LYS A 956 -19.48 -7.58 -22.05
CA LYS A 956 -18.05 -7.65 -22.40
C LYS A 956 -17.86 -8.29 -23.77
N SER A 957 -17.32 -7.54 -24.73
CA SER A 957 -17.16 -8.00 -26.10
C SER A 957 -15.72 -7.99 -26.58
N ARG A 958 -15.15 -9.18 -26.86
CA ARG A 958 -13.87 -9.29 -27.60
C ARG A 958 -14.10 -9.48 -29.10
N SER A 959 -15.34 -9.35 -29.57
CA SER A 959 -15.72 -9.53 -30.97
C SER A 959 -15.00 -8.53 -31.90
N THR A 960 -14.86 -8.89 -33.17
CA THR A 960 -14.29 -8.01 -34.20
C THR A 960 -15.24 -6.86 -34.56
N HIS A 961 -16.54 -7.10 -34.39
CA HIS A 961 -17.65 -6.17 -34.58
C HIS A 961 -18.62 -6.32 -33.42
N THR A 962 -19.04 -5.21 -32.82
CA THR A 962 -20.06 -5.13 -31.78
C THR A 962 -21.05 -4.04 -32.14
N GLU A 963 -22.30 -4.44 -32.34
CA GLU A 963 -23.39 -3.52 -32.69
C GLU A 963 -24.56 -3.70 -31.75
N ILE A 964 -24.98 -2.59 -31.14
CA ILE A 964 -26.01 -2.54 -30.11
C ILE A 964 -27.00 -1.46 -30.49
N THR A 965 -28.24 -1.86 -30.76
CA THR A 965 -29.29 -0.95 -31.22
C THR A 965 -30.62 -1.15 -30.50
N HIS A 966 -31.40 -0.08 -30.35
CA HIS A 966 -32.75 -0.12 -29.79
C HIS A 966 -32.83 -0.86 -28.44
N SER A 967 -31.80 -0.76 -27.61
CA SER A 967 -31.65 -1.56 -26.40
C SER A 967 -31.48 -0.70 -25.15
N ILE A 968 -31.74 -1.28 -23.98
CA ILE A 968 -31.52 -0.64 -22.68
C ILE A 968 -30.38 -1.35 -21.96
N ILE A 969 -29.34 -0.60 -21.63
CA ILE A 969 -28.17 -1.10 -20.88
C ILE A 969 -28.04 -0.22 -19.64
N ALA A 970 -28.39 -0.77 -18.48
CA ALA A 970 -28.58 0.03 -17.27
C ALA A 970 -28.12 -0.70 -16.02
N SER A 971 -27.35 -0.02 -15.18
CA SER A 971 -26.98 -0.49 -13.84
C SER A 971 -27.48 0.51 -12.80
N SER A 972 -28.80 0.54 -12.59
CA SER A 972 -29.44 1.55 -11.72
C SER A 972 -29.41 1.18 -10.23
N GLN A 973 -29.27 -0.11 -9.90
CA GLN A 973 -29.33 -0.62 -8.52
C GLN A 973 -28.26 -1.65 -8.17
N SER A 974 -27.19 -1.79 -8.97
CA SER A 974 -26.14 -2.78 -8.72
C SER A 974 -24.74 -2.18 -8.78
N ARG A 975 -23.80 -2.92 -8.19
CA ARG A 975 -22.36 -2.68 -8.33
C ARG A 975 -21.84 -3.37 -9.60
N ASP A 976 -22.16 -2.83 -10.76
CA ASP A 976 -21.49 -3.21 -12.00
C ASP A 976 -20.16 -2.46 -12.13
N SER A 977 -19.43 -2.71 -13.21
CA SER A 977 -18.21 -2.00 -13.53
C SER A 977 -18.41 -0.98 -14.64
N ARG A 978 -18.71 -1.45 -15.85
CA ARG A 978 -19.01 -0.64 -17.04
C ARG A 978 -20.23 -1.24 -17.71
N LEU A 979 -21.02 -0.40 -18.37
CA LEU A 979 -22.13 -0.86 -19.19
C LEU A 979 -21.61 -1.71 -20.35
N ILE A 980 -20.65 -1.21 -21.12
CA ILE A 980 -20.12 -1.91 -22.31
C ILE A 980 -18.58 -1.85 -22.31
N ASP A 981 -17.94 -3.02 -22.29
CA ASP A 981 -16.50 -3.17 -22.34
C ASP A 981 -16.07 -3.86 -23.65
N VAL A 982 -15.35 -3.14 -24.52
CA VAL A 982 -14.79 -3.67 -25.79
C VAL A 982 -13.26 -3.69 -25.73
N PRO A 983 -12.67 -4.58 -24.91
CA PRO A 983 -11.28 -4.46 -24.49
C PRO A 983 -10.26 -4.68 -25.61
N ASN A 984 -10.65 -5.32 -26.73
CA ASN A 984 -9.74 -5.62 -27.85
C ASN A 984 -9.91 -4.73 -29.09
N GLY A 985 -10.68 -3.65 -28.97
CA GLY A 985 -10.98 -2.74 -30.08
C GLY A 985 -11.92 -3.39 -31.10
N GLY A 986 -11.81 -3.01 -32.38
CA GLY A 986 -12.74 -3.45 -33.43
C GLY A 986 -13.74 -2.35 -33.81
N SER A 987 -14.80 -2.73 -34.53
CA SER A 987 -15.93 -1.83 -34.77
C SER A 987 -16.91 -1.90 -33.60
N LEU A 988 -17.21 -0.76 -33.00
CA LEU A 988 -18.22 -0.58 -31.96
C LEU A 988 -19.27 0.41 -32.45
N ILE A 989 -20.52 -0.04 -32.53
CA ILE A 989 -21.67 0.75 -32.97
C ILE A 989 -22.74 0.69 -31.88
N ILE A 990 -23.10 1.86 -31.34
CA ILE A 990 -24.11 2.03 -30.28
C ILE A 990 -25.10 3.09 -30.78
N LYS A 991 -26.32 2.67 -31.17
CA LYS A 991 -27.34 3.56 -31.73
C LYS A 991 -28.73 3.39 -31.14
N ASN A 992 -29.46 4.48 -30.93
CA ASN A 992 -30.86 4.45 -30.48
C ASN A 992 -31.07 3.67 -29.18
N ASN A 993 -30.11 3.74 -28.24
CA ASN A 993 -30.17 3.02 -26.96
C ASN A 993 -30.45 3.97 -25.79
N ILE A 994 -30.80 3.38 -24.65
CA ILE A 994 -30.76 4.03 -23.34
C ILE A 994 -29.62 3.41 -22.54
N LEU A 995 -28.65 4.23 -22.12
CA LEU A 995 -27.49 3.87 -21.33
C LEU A 995 -27.59 4.53 -19.96
N ILE A 996 -27.60 3.76 -18.87
CA ILE A 996 -27.76 4.29 -17.51
C ILE A 996 -26.67 3.76 -16.58
N GLU A 997 -25.74 4.62 -16.20
CA GLU A 997 -24.78 4.36 -15.14
C GLU A 997 -25.36 4.81 -13.80
N GLY A 998 -25.56 3.87 -12.89
CA GLY A 998 -26.07 4.16 -11.57
C GLY A 998 -24.99 4.64 -10.61
N PRO A 999 -25.41 5.07 -9.42
CA PRO A 999 -24.54 5.66 -8.42
C PRO A 999 -23.58 4.66 -7.76
N PHE A 1000 -23.80 3.35 -7.97
CA PHE A 1000 -23.02 2.26 -7.40
C PHE A 1000 -22.02 1.62 -8.38
N SER A 1001 -22.02 2.02 -9.66
CA SER A 1001 -21.09 1.49 -10.67
C SER A 1001 -19.63 1.76 -10.27
N GLU A 1002 -18.73 0.80 -10.44
CA GLU A 1002 -17.38 0.88 -9.89
C GLU A 1002 -16.36 1.62 -10.78
N ASN A 1003 -16.44 1.48 -12.11
CA ASN A 1003 -15.55 2.24 -13.00
C ASN A 1003 -16.13 3.62 -13.29
N HIS A 1004 -15.26 4.58 -13.57
CA HIS A 1004 -15.66 5.95 -13.88
C HIS A 1004 -15.92 6.19 -15.36
N ASP A 1005 -15.67 5.19 -16.21
CA ASP A 1005 -16.03 5.24 -17.62
C ASP A 1005 -17.25 4.36 -17.88
N LEU A 1006 -18.28 4.87 -18.55
CA LEU A 1006 -19.48 4.10 -18.92
C LEU A 1006 -19.13 2.97 -19.90
N LEU A 1007 -18.19 3.28 -20.81
CA LEU A 1007 -17.82 2.43 -21.94
C LEU A 1007 -16.29 2.25 -22.00
N SER A 1008 -15.81 1.20 -22.68
CA SER A 1008 -14.38 1.07 -23.00
C SER A 1008 -14.15 0.57 -24.43
N TRP A 1009 -13.02 0.98 -25.00
CA TRP A 1009 -12.54 0.47 -26.28
C TRP A 1009 -11.01 0.32 -26.29
N GLY A 1010 -10.55 -0.89 -26.60
CA GLY A 1010 -9.12 -1.21 -26.82
C GLY A 1010 -8.25 -1.20 -25.56
N VAL A 1011 -8.82 -1.08 -24.36
CA VAL A 1011 -8.08 -0.90 -23.09
C VAL A 1011 -7.16 -2.07 -22.72
N GLU A 1012 -7.44 -3.30 -23.21
CA GLU A 1012 -6.56 -4.47 -23.04
C GLU A 1012 -5.69 -4.75 -24.30
N GLY A 1013 -5.53 -3.74 -25.16
CA GLY A 1013 -4.76 -3.82 -26.40
C GLY A 1013 -5.65 -4.05 -27.61
N ILE A 1014 -5.40 -3.26 -28.66
CA ILE A 1014 -6.13 -3.29 -29.93
C ILE A 1014 -5.62 -4.45 -30.77
N LYS A 1015 -6.48 -5.44 -30.99
CA LYS A 1015 -6.13 -6.68 -31.71
C LYS A 1015 -6.80 -6.79 -33.09
N HIS A 1016 -7.81 -5.96 -33.33
CA HIS A 1016 -8.60 -6.00 -34.56
C HIS A 1016 -8.19 -4.86 -35.49
N PRO A 1017 -8.18 -5.09 -36.82
CA PRO A 1017 -7.73 -4.08 -37.78
C PRO A 1017 -8.75 -2.96 -38.01
N SER A 1018 -10.04 -3.22 -37.75
CA SER A 1018 -11.08 -2.19 -37.83
C SER A 1018 -11.02 -1.32 -36.58
N GLU A 1019 -10.88 0.00 -36.75
CA GLU A 1019 -10.80 0.97 -35.67
C GLU A 1019 -11.93 2.00 -35.80
N GLN A 1020 -13.11 1.62 -35.33
CA GLN A 1020 -14.32 2.42 -35.46
C GLN A 1020 -15.12 2.42 -34.15
N VAL A 1021 -15.54 3.60 -33.71
CA VAL A 1021 -16.49 3.79 -32.62
C VAL A 1021 -17.54 4.80 -33.09
N ILE A 1022 -18.81 4.39 -33.06
CA ILE A 1022 -19.96 5.23 -33.38
C ILE A 1022 -20.95 5.15 -32.21
N ILE A 1023 -21.22 6.28 -31.56
CA ILE A 1023 -22.18 6.44 -30.46
C ILE A 1023 -23.17 7.52 -30.88
N LYS A 1024 -24.35 7.12 -31.36
CA LYS A 1024 -25.27 8.05 -32.00
C LYS A 1024 -26.72 7.90 -31.55
N ASP A 1025 -27.41 9.02 -31.38
CA ASP A 1025 -28.86 9.07 -31.11
C ASP A 1025 -29.27 8.26 -29.85
N ASN A 1026 -28.41 8.23 -28.81
CA ASN A 1026 -28.69 7.55 -27.55
C ASN A 1026 -29.14 8.52 -26.45
N ILE A 1027 -29.83 8.00 -25.42
CA ILE A 1027 -30.01 8.67 -24.13
C ILE A 1027 -28.97 8.10 -23.16
N ILE A 1028 -28.10 8.96 -22.62
CA ILE A 1028 -26.97 8.61 -21.76
C ILE A 1028 -27.17 9.30 -20.42
N ILE A 1029 -27.39 8.52 -19.37
CA ILE A 1029 -27.64 9.01 -18.02
C ILE A 1029 -26.53 8.51 -17.11
N SER A 1030 -25.86 9.42 -16.38
CA SER A 1030 -25.00 9.05 -15.26
C SER A 1030 -25.52 9.69 -13.99
N ASP A 1031 -25.83 8.85 -13.00
CA ASP A 1031 -26.26 9.27 -11.66
C ASP A 1031 -25.08 9.50 -10.70
N LYS A 1032 -23.84 9.50 -11.22
CA LYS A 1032 -22.63 9.84 -10.46
C LYS A 1032 -22.39 11.34 -10.47
N SER A 1033 -21.62 11.81 -9.49
CA SER A 1033 -21.15 13.20 -9.43
C SER A 1033 -20.30 13.61 -10.64
N GLN A 1034 -19.56 12.64 -11.19
CA GLN A 1034 -18.80 12.78 -12.41
C GLN A 1034 -18.59 11.41 -13.05
N ALA A 1035 -18.68 11.35 -14.38
CA ALA A 1035 -18.38 10.17 -15.17
C ALA A 1035 -17.67 10.53 -16.47
N LYS A 1036 -17.15 9.53 -17.16
CA LYS A 1036 -16.53 9.65 -18.49
C LYS A 1036 -17.28 8.74 -19.46
N LEU A 1037 -17.60 9.23 -20.64
CA LEU A 1037 -18.35 8.43 -21.62
C LEU A 1037 -17.62 7.14 -21.97
N ILE A 1038 -16.35 7.25 -22.37
CA ILE A 1038 -15.61 6.11 -22.91
C ILE A 1038 -14.11 6.18 -22.60
N SER A 1039 -13.56 5.06 -22.14
CA SER A 1039 -12.11 4.85 -22.00
C SER A 1039 -11.52 4.35 -23.30
N LEU A 1040 -10.50 5.05 -23.83
CA LEU A 1040 -9.86 4.72 -25.09
C LEU A 1040 -8.36 4.46 -24.87
N LYS A 1041 -7.84 3.37 -25.44
CA LYS A 1041 -6.38 3.14 -25.47
C LYS A 1041 -5.65 4.13 -26.38
N LYS A 1042 -6.26 4.45 -27.50
CA LYS A 1042 -5.92 5.52 -28.45
C LYS A 1042 -7.20 5.93 -29.16
N GLN A 1043 -7.19 7.07 -29.83
CA GLN A 1043 -8.31 7.48 -30.68
C GLN A 1043 -8.42 6.54 -31.90
N PRO A 1044 -9.60 5.95 -32.16
CA PRO A 1044 -9.80 5.11 -33.35
C PRO A 1044 -9.87 5.96 -34.63
N ASN A 1045 -9.61 5.34 -35.78
CA ASN A 1045 -9.64 6.02 -37.08
C ASN A 1045 -10.99 6.69 -37.38
N ILE A 1046 -12.09 6.05 -36.98
CA ILE A 1046 -13.44 6.63 -37.03
C ILE A 1046 -13.95 6.74 -35.60
N PHE A 1047 -14.19 7.97 -35.14
CA PHE A 1047 -14.75 8.26 -33.82
C PHE A 1047 -15.89 9.27 -33.97
N ILE A 1048 -17.13 8.82 -33.82
CA ILE A 1048 -18.33 9.65 -33.99
C ILE A 1048 -19.16 9.56 -32.71
N VAL A 1049 -19.45 10.72 -32.10
CA VAL A 1049 -20.32 10.85 -30.92
C VAL A 1049 -21.26 12.03 -31.15
N GLU A 1050 -22.46 11.76 -31.67
CA GLU A 1050 -23.39 12.80 -32.13
C GLU A 1050 -24.86 12.45 -31.85
N GLY A 1051 -25.72 13.46 -31.71
CA GLY A 1051 -27.17 13.30 -31.55
C GLY A 1051 -27.60 12.70 -30.20
N ASN A 1052 -26.70 12.57 -29.22
CA ASN A 1052 -27.01 11.94 -27.94
C ASN A 1052 -27.62 12.96 -26.95
N PHE A 1053 -28.55 12.49 -26.12
CA PHE A 1053 -29.05 13.21 -24.94
C PHE A 1053 -28.24 12.77 -23.72
N VAL A 1054 -27.43 13.67 -23.17
CA VAL A 1054 -26.52 13.41 -22.05
C VAL A 1054 -27.04 14.06 -20.79
N VAL A 1055 -27.26 13.25 -19.75
CA VAL A 1055 -27.82 13.67 -18.47
C VAL A 1055 -26.79 13.43 -17.36
N GLY A 1056 -26.50 14.46 -16.58
CA GLY A 1056 -25.46 14.45 -15.56
C GLY A 1056 -24.09 14.90 -16.09
N ASN A 1057 -23.08 14.83 -15.24
CA ASN A 1057 -21.73 15.34 -15.55
C ASN A 1057 -20.86 14.27 -16.24
N VAL A 1058 -21.13 14.03 -17.53
CA VAL A 1058 -20.40 13.05 -18.35
C VAL A 1058 -19.33 13.75 -19.21
N LYS A 1059 -18.06 13.44 -18.97
CA LYS A 1059 -16.90 13.95 -19.72
C LYS A 1059 -16.64 13.15 -21.00
N GLY A 1060 -15.96 13.76 -21.95
CA GLY A 1060 -15.56 13.11 -23.22
C GLY A 1060 -16.65 13.11 -24.29
N VAL A 1061 -17.63 14.01 -24.17
CA VAL A 1061 -18.69 14.24 -25.15
C VAL A 1061 -18.61 15.70 -25.61
N ASN A 1062 -18.68 15.92 -26.92
CA ASN A 1062 -18.67 17.27 -27.49
C ASN A 1062 -20.05 17.95 -27.31
N VAL A 1063 -20.04 19.23 -26.91
CA VAL A 1063 -21.24 20.04 -26.70
C VAL A 1063 -21.91 20.41 -28.01
N ASP A 1064 -21.14 20.62 -29.09
CA ASP A 1064 -21.70 21.08 -30.37
C ASP A 1064 -22.52 19.99 -31.10
N ASP A 1065 -22.23 18.72 -30.83
CA ASP A 1065 -22.82 17.58 -31.52
C ASP A 1065 -23.88 16.85 -30.68
N ASN A 1066 -24.12 17.24 -29.42
CA ASN A 1066 -24.97 16.52 -28.46
C ASN A 1066 -25.78 17.47 -27.56
N PHE A 1067 -26.82 16.95 -26.91
CA PHE A 1067 -27.71 17.71 -26.02
C PHE A 1067 -27.41 17.39 -24.55
N PHE A 1068 -27.26 18.40 -23.69
CA PHE A 1068 -26.88 18.22 -22.28
C PHE A 1068 -27.98 18.66 -21.32
N PHE A 1069 -28.14 17.89 -20.24
CA PHE A 1069 -29.11 18.11 -19.18
C PHE A 1069 -28.43 17.89 -17.82
N GLU A 1070 -28.69 18.78 -16.85
CA GLU A 1070 -28.03 18.71 -15.55
C GLU A 1070 -28.39 17.44 -14.77
N ASN A 1071 -29.65 17.00 -14.87
CA ASN A 1071 -30.18 15.86 -14.13
C ASN A 1071 -31.41 15.26 -14.85
N ARG A 1072 -31.90 14.13 -14.32
CA ARG A 1072 -33.06 13.40 -14.88
C ARG A 1072 -34.35 14.22 -14.91
N GLU A 1073 -34.55 15.10 -13.94
CA GLU A 1073 -35.75 15.95 -13.84
C GLU A 1073 -35.87 16.90 -15.04
N ALA A 1074 -34.74 17.40 -15.55
CA ALA A 1074 -34.70 18.24 -16.75
C ALA A 1074 -35.21 17.54 -18.02
N LEU A 1075 -35.23 16.19 -18.05
CA LEU A 1075 -35.85 15.38 -19.11
C LEU A 1075 -37.20 14.78 -18.71
N SER A 1076 -37.79 15.17 -17.58
CA SER A 1076 -39.00 14.55 -17.03
C SER A 1076 -38.87 13.04 -16.77
N ILE A 1077 -37.64 12.57 -16.52
CA ILE A 1077 -37.35 11.18 -16.14
C ILE A 1077 -37.35 11.10 -14.61
N LYS A 1078 -38.01 10.09 -14.05
CA LYS A 1078 -37.97 9.86 -12.58
C LYS A 1078 -36.53 9.59 -12.12
N ALA A 1079 -36.23 10.00 -10.89
CA ALA A 1079 -34.93 9.78 -10.27
C ALA A 1079 -34.54 8.29 -10.20
N ALA A 1080 -33.25 8.02 -10.05
CA ALA A 1080 -32.77 6.68 -9.74
C ALA A 1080 -33.54 6.10 -8.53
N PRO A 1081 -33.94 4.82 -8.55
CA PRO A 1081 -33.45 3.76 -9.44
C PRO A 1081 -34.29 3.53 -10.72
N PHE A 1082 -35.20 4.44 -11.08
CA PHE A 1082 -36.11 4.22 -12.20
C PHE A 1082 -35.37 4.02 -13.55
N ILE A 1083 -35.75 3.01 -14.31
CA ILE A 1083 -35.28 2.77 -15.67
C ILE A 1083 -36.43 3.12 -16.63
N PRO A 1084 -36.28 4.12 -17.52
CA PRO A 1084 -37.29 4.45 -18.52
C PRO A 1084 -37.41 3.34 -19.56
N GLU A 1085 -38.58 3.21 -20.16
CA GLU A 1085 -38.82 2.30 -21.28
C GLU A 1085 -38.46 2.99 -22.61
N LEU A 1086 -37.99 2.20 -23.59
CA LEU A 1086 -37.86 2.64 -24.97
C LEU A 1086 -39.28 2.73 -25.57
N ASN A 1087 -39.84 3.93 -25.68
CA ASN A 1087 -41.09 4.13 -26.42
C ASN A 1087 -40.83 4.02 -27.92
N ASN A 1088 -41.61 3.20 -28.61
CA ASN A 1088 -41.54 2.98 -30.07
C ASN A 1088 -42.14 4.13 -30.92
N ASN A 1089 -42.41 5.30 -30.33
CA ASN A 1089 -43.08 6.43 -31.00
C ASN A 1089 -42.23 7.69 -31.02
#